data_AF-A0A4Y9YMI9-F1
#
_entry.id   AF-A0A4Y9YMI9-F1
#
_cell.length_a   1.000
_cell.length_b   1.000
_cell.length_c   1.000
_cell.angle_alpha   90.00
_cell.angle_beta   90.00
_cell.angle_gamma   90.00
#
_symmetry.space_group_name_H-M   'P 1'
#
loop_
_entity.id
_entity.type
_entity.pdbx_description
1 polymer ?
#
loop_
_entity_poly.entity_id
_entity_poly.type
_entity_poly.pdbx_seq_one_letter_code
_entity_poly.pdbx_strand_id
1 'polypeptide(L)'
;MKDWIIESSSRARSTLHALDHLTTYSRRHISALLIAAEVADKMEQELNQVVQAIAIASDPSQVALHQQALQFLSTVQQNAENTWRLALAVFVETNPNGSRKHAAQARFYALRVLDEFLDNRFEPLDDDSFQTLRQGLVTYIQSEYIYGSAEMDASFLRNKFAHTLTLFFLCTYMDQWPTFFTDLFTLIRPAESTSQTTYNQHVSLLFFHIVLEISGEVADQMIKSARQFSQARQARDARVRDAVRDRDAGRINEAVLTIVADGAERMTALRKAGTASAGSRELDGAVEVVDWGVRTFASYVGWIDINLTVTPTTVPLLFSLLSDPSLAIRLATSVALLKITSKGLKEPGDKLQLIKVLSLGQVLDALEAKTRLEQATRESDVDEGEESYREALGRLLNVLGLELCKLVEILPVMLRFMADEYDDTASTVFPFLQNVLSNYKRGRKTSSEPLEESKRTFLTSLLRVVLQKLKWEEDSDPDDMDEDDKAAFEDLRKDLRTFMDSTHVIEPSLVTDAVRTLVLNTFTAYRNSATVKWNDAELAVYLVYSFGEINKSGSKGRAAFCLSSSVAKEKRREADYSEYPLTPHGEMLYAMIESGISAYPHKTVVMQFFEAAARYGDFFKVRKECIMPTLQAMMDARGLHNPESNMRARVFYLFQRFIREDRNEISPELAVSLIEGMRDLLTVQVELPEIEEGQDLLSEAITNPGIFDSQLYIFETAGILVSLLYKTPGQASAFLLSIVKPLLEDLSASLQAVKGAGDVVPILKVHHIIMALGNVAKGFPDYPSPVPEGYISPPLEVFTEIAQAILVCLEAMNIFKVIRDATRFAFARIIGTTGPTITHLIPPLMANLLAHFEPSELVDFMNFIGLLIHKLQDDMFSVLDQLIGPLNAHITGLLVQPANGTDDELARADTKKAYLALLNQILTSKLQGIFTSERNNTQLEGLLATMRQLVEDVSDPASQKAALSFFGRSVTVWAQPAVNGDAQTQTLPGFERFIYEAVIPTAFAILSSPQYNIKDGQMLTVLHEIAHLLQTVLKTRGEEAFNFFGNVFLPSQGWPADTIVDFTTKLRDLEPKAFRKYFADFVRASRAGS
;
A
#
# COMPACT_ATOMS: atom_id res chain seq x y z
N MET A 1 -28.89 -24.17 -104.47
CA MET A 1 -29.52 -22.96 -103.88
C MET A 1 -29.98 -23.17 -102.43
N LYS A 2 -30.40 -24.39 -102.02
CA LYS A 2 -30.70 -24.70 -100.60
C LYS A 2 -29.45 -24.82 -99.70
N ASP A 3 -28.32 -25.33 -100.20
CA ASP A 3 -27.11 -25.49 -99.37
C ASP A 3 -26.39 -24.17 -99.06
N TRP A 4 -26.48 -23.18 -99.96
CA TRP A 4 -25.87 -21.86 -99.76
C TRP A 4 -26.59 -20.98 -98.71
N ILE A 5 -27.87 -21.26 -98.45
CA ILE A 5 -28.67 -20.55 -97.43
C ILE A 5 -28.42 -21.14 -96.03
N ILE A 6 -28.06 -22.42 -95.93
CA ILE A 6 -27.78 -23.09 -94.66
C ILE A 6 -26.37 -22.72 -94.16
N GLU A 7 -25.40 -22.63 -95.06
CA GLU A 7 -24.02 -22.25 -94.72
C GLU A 7 -23.87 -20.78 -94.29
N SER A 8 -24.63 -19.86 -94.91
CA SER A 8 -24.63 -18.44 -94.51
C SER A 8 -25.34 -18.20 -93.16
N SER A 9 -26.39 -18.96 -92.85
CA SER A 9 -27.09 -18.88 -91.56
C SER A 9 -26.26 -19.45 -90.40
N SER A 10 -25.46 -20.49 -90.64
CA SER A 10 -24.54 -21.06 -89.65
C SER A 10 -23.39 -20.11 -89.30
N ARG A 11 -22.76 -19.50 -90.31
CA ARG A 11 -21.69 -18.51 -90.11
C ARG A 11 -22.17 -17.24 -89.41
N ALA A 12 -23.38 -16.77 -89.72
CA ALA A 12 -24.00 -15.62 -89.06
C ALA A 12 -24.35 -15.90 -87.58
N ARG A 13 -24.82 -17.10 -87.24
CA ARG A 13 -25.08 -17.48 -85.83
C ARG A 13 -23.80 -17.64 -85.02
N SER A 14 -22.74 -18.19 -85.61
CA SER A 14 -21.43 -18.33 -84.93
C SER A 14 -20.79 -16.97 -84.64
N THR A 15 -20.89 -16.02 -85.56
CA THR A 15 -20.40 -14.64 -85.35
C THR A 15 -21.26 -13.86 -84.35
N LEU A 16 -22.59 -14.03 -84.34
CA LEU A 16 -23.45 -13.45 -83.31
C LEU A 16 -23.13 -14.01 -81.91
N HIS A 17 -22.92 -15.32 -81.77
CA HIS A 17 -22.61 -15.93 -80.48
C HIS A 17 -21.23 -15.51 -79.93
N ALA A 18 -20.25 -15.28 -80.82
CA ALA A 18 -18.93 -14.76 -80.44
C ALA A 18 -18.98 -13.28 -80.03
N LEU A 19 -19.80 -12.47 -80.71
CA LEU A 19 -20.06 -11.07 -80.35
C LEU A 19 -20.82 -10.95 -79.02
N ASP A 20 -21.76 -11.86 -78.74
CA ASP A 20 -22.50 -11.91 -77.47
C ASP A 20 -21.58 -12.31 -76.30
N HIS A 21 -20.65 -13.24 -76.50
CA HIS A 21 -19.64 -13.60 -75.49
C HIS A 21 -18.64 -12.46 -75.22
N LEU A 22 -18.17 -11.75 -76.25
CA LEU A 22 -17.26 -10.61 -76.09
C LEU A 22 -17.94 -9.41 -75.40
N THR A 23 -19.20 -9.13 -75.72
CA THR A 23 -19.97 -8.07 -75.06
C THR A 23 -20.36 -8.43 -73.63
N THR A 24 -20.64 -9.71 -73.33
CA THR A 24 -20.89 -10.17 -71.95
C THR A 24 -19.63 -10.14 -71.09
N TYR A 25 -18.46 -10.50 -71.65
CA TYR A 25 -17.17 -10.40 -70.96
C TYR A 25 -16.77 -8.94 -70.71
N SER A 26 -16.91 -8.07 -71.71
CA SER A 26 -16.67 -6.63 -71.58
C SER A 26 -17.63 -5.96 -70.59
N ARG A 27 -18.93 -6.31 -70.58
CA ARG A 27 -19.89 -5.82 -69.59
C ARG A 27 -19.57 -6.29 -68.17
N ARG A 28 -19.12 -7.53 -67.97
CA ARG A 28 -18.66 -8.00 -66.65
C ARG A 28 -17.41 -7.29 -66.19
N HIS A 29 -16.47 -6.99 -67.10
CA HIS A 29 -15.26 -6.24 -66.77
C HIS A 29 -15.54 -4.76 -66.47
N ILE A 30 -16.42 -4.12 -67.25
CA ILE A 30 -16.88 -2.75 -67.01
C ILE A 30 -17.71 -2.68 -65.72
N SER A 31 -18.56 -3.66 -65.45
CA SER A 31 -19.32 -3.76 -64.19
C SER A 31 -18.39 -3.98 -63.00
N ALA A 32 -17.33 -4.79 -63.13
CA ALA A 32 -16.33 -4.98 -62.08
C ALA A 32 -15.51 -3.69 -61.85
N LEU A 33 -15.18 -2.95 -62.90
CA LEU A 33 -14.51 -1.64 -62.81
C LEU A 33 -15.42 -0.56 -62.19
N LEU A 34 -16.72 -0.56 -62.51
CA LEU A 34 -17.71 0.33 -61.90
C LEU A 34 -17.93 0.01 -60.42
N ILE A 35 -18.05 -1.28 -60.06
CA ILE A 35 -18.14 -1.72 -58.66
C ILE A 35 -16.86 -1.37 -57.90
N ALA A 36 -15.68 -1.56 -58.51
CA ALA A 36 -14.42 -1.15 -57.89
C ALA A 36 -14.31 0.38 -57.70
N ALA A 37 -14.81 1.17 -58.65
CA ALA A 37 -14.86 2.63 -58.54
C ALA A 37 -15.85 3.08 -57.44
N GLU A 38 -17.01 2.44 -57.33
CA GLU A 38 -18.05 2.74 -56.33
C GLU A 38 -17.60 2.34 -54.91
N VAL A 39 -16.87 1.24 -54.77
CA VAL A 39 -16.21 0.83 -53.51
C VAL A 39 -15.09 1.79 -53.12
N ALA A 40 -14.29 2.27 -54.09
CA ALA A 40 -13.24 3.24 -53.83
C ALA A 40 -13.80 4.61 -53.37
N ASP A 41 -14.87 5.09 -54.01
CA ASP A 41 -15.53 6.35 -53.65
C ASP A 41 -16.18 6.28 -52.26
N LYS A 42 -16.77 5.14 -51.91
CA LYS A 42 -17.30 4.89 -50.57
C LYS A 42 -16.21 4.85 -49.49
N MET A 43 -15.07 4.22 -49.78
CA MET A 43 -13.93 4.15 -48.86
C MET A 43 -13.30 5.54 -48.65
N GLU A 44 -13.25 6.38 -49.68
CA GLU A 44 -12.76 7.77 -49.59
C GLU A 44 -13.70 8.66 -48.76
N GLN A 45 -15.01 8.45 -48.87
CA GLN A 45 -16.00 9.14 -48.01
C GLN A 45 -15.87 8.74 -46.54
N GLU A 46 -15.74 7.45 -46.24
CA GLU A 46 -15.53 6.95 -44.87
C GLU A 46 -14.20 7.46 -44.28
N LEU A 47 -13.13 7.53 -45.10
CA LEU A 47 -11.83 8.04 -44.69
C LEU A 47 -11.89 9.54 -44.34
N ASN A 48 -12.58 10.34 -45.15
CA ASN A 48 -12.78 11.77 -44.87
C ASN A 48 -13.61 12.00 -43.60
N GLN A 49 -14.62 11.17 -43.34
CA GLN A 49 -15.41 11.23 -42.10
C GLN A 49 -14.57 10.95 -40.86
N VAL A 50 -13.68 9.95 -40.91
CA VAL A 50 -12.77 9.62 -39.80
C VAL A 50 -11.79 10.76 -39.53
N VAL A 51 -11.17 11.32 -40.57
CA VAL A 51 -10.24 12.46 -40.42
C VAL A 51 -10.95 13.70 -39.85
N GLN A 52 -12.18 13.98 -40.29
CA GLN A 52 -12.98 15.07 -39.77
C GLN A 52 -13.38 14.86 -38.30
N ALA A 53 -13.80 13.65 -37.93
CA ALA A 53 -14.12 13.31 -36.55
C ALA A 53 -12.89 13.48 -35.63
N ILE A 54 -11.70 13.11 -36.09
CA ILE A 54 -10.45 13.31 -35.32
C ILE A 54 -10.16 14.81 -35.15
N ALA A 55 -10.33 15.61 -36.20
CA ALA A 55 -10.15 17.06 -36.12
C ALA A 55 -11.10 17.68 -35.09
N ILE A 56 -12.38 17.29 -35.09
CA ILE A 56 -13.40 17.73 -34.13
C ILE A 56 -13.06 17.29 -32.70
N ALA A 57 -12.60 16.04 -32.53
CA ALA A 57 -12.21 15.50 -31.22
C ALA A 57 -10.93 16.16 -30.68
N SER A 58 -10.03 16.63 -31.55
CA SER A 58 -8.80 17.32 -31.15
C SER A 58 -8.97 18.81 -30.88
N ASP A 59 -10.12 19.40 -31.21
CA ASP A 59 -10.42 20.82 -31.07
C ASP A 59 -11.40 21.05 -29.89
N PRO A 60 -10.93 21.61 -28.76
CA PRO A 60 -11.77 21.86 -27.58
C PRO A 60 -12.91 22.86 -27.83
N SER A 61 -12.84 23.65 -28.91
CA SER A 61 -13.85 24.67 -29.22
C SER A 61 -15.15 24.10 -29.80
N GLN A 62 -15.15 22.83 -30.24
CA GLN A 62 -16.29 22.19 -30.93
C GLN A 62 -17.18 21.35 -30.02
N VAL A 63 -17.61 21.92 -28.89
CA VAL A 63 -18.37 21.23 -27.82
C VAL A 63 -19.61 20.48 -28.34
N ALA A 64 -20.31 21.03 -29.34
CA ALA A 64 -21.57 20.46 -29.85
C ALA A 64 -21.41 19.12 -30.59
N LEU A 65 -20.28 18.88 -31.26
CA LEU A 65 -20.01 17.66 -32.02
C LEU A 65 -18.95 16.77 -31.35
N HIS A 66 -18.30 17.24 -30.30
CA HIS A 66 -17.20 16.54 -29.64
C HIS A 66 -17.58 15.16 -29.12
N GLN A 67 -18.72 15.03 -28.42
CA GLN A 67 -19.18 13.74 -27.89
C GLN A 67 -19.55 12.75 -29.02
N GLN A 68 -20.16 13.25 -30.10
CA GLN A 68 -20.50 12.42 -31.26
C GLN A 68 -19.25 11.94 -32.00
N ALA A 69 -18.25 12.81 -32.15
CA ALA A 69 -16.96 12.46 -32.74
C ALA A 69 -16.24 11.41 -31.88
N LEU A 70 -16.19 11.56 -30.55
CA LEU A 70 -15.59 10.57 -29.65
C LEU A 70 -16.31 9.20 -29.71
N GLN A 71 -17.64 9.19 -29.73
CA GLN A 71 -18.41 7.95 -29.86
C GLN A 71 -18.17 7.26 -31.21
N PHE A 72 -18.14 8.03 -32.30
CA PHE A 72 -17.83 7.51 -33.62
C PHE A 72 -16.43 6.91 -33.67
N LEU A 73 -15.41 7.63 -33.19
CA LEU A 73 -14.03 7.14 -33.12
C LEU A 73 -13.88 5.93 -32.18
N SER A 74 -14.63 5.87 -31.09
CA SER A 74 -14.65 4.67 -30.23
C SER A 74 -15.23 3.47 -30.97
N THR A 75 -16.30 3.67 -31.74
CA THR A 75 -16.91 2.61 -32.57
C THR A 75 -15.96 2.12 -33.66
N VAL A 76 -15.25 3.03 -34.32
CA VAL A 76 -14.24 2.70 -35.35
C VAL A 76 -13.09 1.89 -34.75
N GLN A 77 -12.63 2.24 -33.54
CA GLN A 77 -11.57 1.50 -32.84
C GLN A 77 -12.05 0.11 -32.37
N GLN A 78 -13.24 0.01 -31.75
CA GLN A 78 -13.79 -1.29 -31.32
C GLN A 78 -14.04 -2.26 -32.47
N ASN A 79 -14.23 -1.74 -33.68
CA ASN A 79 -14.46 -2.52 -34.90
C ASN A 79 -13.19 -2.63 -35.77
N ALA A 80 -12.01 -2.62 -35.13
CA ALA A 80 -10.69 -2.63 -35.78
C ALA A 80 -10.51 -3.73 -36.84
N GLU A 81 -11.16 -4.89 -36.67
CA GLU A 81 -11.14 -5.99 -37.65
C GLU A 81 -11.62 -5.58 -39.05
N ASN A 82 -12.54 -4.62 -39.11
CA ASN A 82 -13.13 -4.13 -40.36
C ASN A 82 -12.53 -2.78 -40.79
N THR A 83 -11.94 -2.01 -39.88
CA THR A 83 -11.50 -0.62 -40.11
C THR A 83 -9.99 -0.47 -40.28
N TRP A 84 -9.19 -1.53 -40.06
CA TRP A 84 -7.72 -1.44 -40.14
C TRP A 84 -7.19 -1.01 -41.52
N ARG A 85 -7.85 -1.36 -42.63
CA ARG A 85 -7.44 -0.93 -43.99
C ARG A 85 -7.56 0.59 -44.16
N LEU A 86 -8.64 1.16 -43.62
CA LEU A 86 -8.88 2.60 -43.60
C LEU A 86 -7.85 3.29 -42.70
N ALA A 87 -7.56 2.73 -41.53
CA ALA A 87 -6.51 3.23 -40.65
C ALA A 87 -5.12 3.22 -41.33
N LEU A 88 -4.75 2.11 -41.99
CA LEU A 88 -3.49 2.02 -42.72
C LEU A 88 -3.38 3.10 -43.81
N ALA A 89 -4.46 3.33 -44.58
CA ALA A 89 -4.50 4.38 -45.59
C ALA A 89 -4.29 5.79 -44.99
N VAL A 90 -5.02 6.12 -43.91
CA VAL A 90 -4.83 7.39 -43.18
C VAL A 90 -3.39 7.58 -42.69
N PHE A 91 -2.73 6.49 -42.30
CA PHE A 91 -1.35 6.54 -41.82
C PHE A 91 -0.33 6.79 -42.95
N VAL A 92 -0.43 6.06 -44.07
CA VAL A 92 0.64 6.02 -45.09
C VAL A 92 0.47 6.99 -46.26
N GLU A 93 -0.74 7.50 -46.53
CA GLU A 93 -1.03 8.34 -47.69
C GLU A 93 -0.16 9.59 -47.79
N THR A 94 0.40 9.81 -48.98
CA THR A 94 1.25 10.97 -49.31
C THR A 94 0.59 11.87 -50.35
N ASN A 95 0.89 13.16 -50.25
CA ASN A 95 0.57 14.15 -51.26
C ASN A 95 1.55 14.03 -52.45
N PRO A 96 1.20 14.58 -53.63
CA PRO A 96 2.08 14.55 -54.82
C PRO A 96 3.47 15.20 -54.62
N ASN A 97 3.62 16.04 -53.60
CA ASN A 97 4.87 16.69 -53.21
C ASN A 97 5.74 15.83 -52.25
N GLY A 98 5.30 14.60 -51.93
CA GLY A 98 5.98 13.69 -51.01
C GLY A 98 5.68 13.91 -49.53
N SER A 99 4.90 14.94 -49.14
CA SER A 99 4.52 15.16 -47.74
C SER A 99 3.40 14.22 -47.32
N ARG A 100 3.23 13.99 -46.01
CA ARG A 100 2.09 13.23 -45.48
C ARG A 100 0.78 13.98 -45.76
N LYS A 101 -0.24 13.26 -46.22
CA LYS A 101 -1.55 13.84 -46.58
C LYS A 101 -2.35 14.25 -45.34
N HIS A 102 -2.28 13.45 -44.28
CA HIS A 102 -3.07 13.61 -43.06
C HIS A 102 -2.24 14.19 -41.90
N ALA A 103 -2.90 14.95 -41.01
CA ALA A 103 -2.28 15.54 -39.83
C ALA A 103 -1.74 14.48 -38.84
N ALA A 104 -0.77 14.85 -38.00
CA ALA A 104 -0.12 13.90 -37.09
C ALA A 104 -1.10 13.26 -36.09
N GLN A 105 -2.13 13.98 -35.64
CA GLN A 105 -3.19 13.48 -34.76
C GLN A 105 -4.01 12.38 -35.43
N ALA A 106 -4.37 12.56 -36.70
CA ALA A 106 -5.10 11.55 -37.47
C ALA A 106 -4.27 10.30 -37.71
N ARG A 107 -2.98 10.48 -38.02
CA ARG A 107 -2.01 9.38 -38.17
C ARG A 107 -1.78 8.63 -36.85
N PHE A 108 -1.75 9.32 -35.71
CA PHE A 108 -1.64 8.68 -34.39
C PHE A 108 -2.88 7.85 -34.05
N TYR A 109 -4.08 8.39 -34.29
CA TYR A 109 -5.31 7.63 -34.10
C TYR A 109 -5.39 6.41 -35.02
N ALA A 110 -4.96 6.55 -36.29
CA ALA A 110 -4.85 5.42 -37.20
C ALA A 110 -3.96 4.30 -36.64
N LEU A 111 -2.79 4.64 -36.07
CA LEU A 111 -1.94 3.67 -35.39
C LEU A 111 -2.64 3.03 -34.17
N ARG A 112 -3.50 3.75 -33.43
CA ARG A 112 -4.30 3.15 -32.35
C ARG A 112 -5.29 2.09 -32.85
N VAL A 113 -5.93 2.32 -34.00
CA VAL A 113 -6.84 1.33 -34.60
C VAL A 113 -6.05 0.11 -35.07
N LEU A 114 -4.87 0.30 -35.65
CA LEU A 114 -3.98 -0.79 -36.02
C LEU A 114 -3.49 -1.57 -34.79
N ASP A 115 -3.17 -0.90 -33.69
CA ASP A 115 -2.80 -1.56 -32.44
C ASP A 115 -3.93 -2.42 -31.90
N GLU A 116 -5.17 -1.92 -31.87
CA GLU A 116 -6.34 -2.71 -31.44
C GLU A 116 -6.57 -3.94 -32.34
N PHE A 117 -6.31 -3.81 -33.64
CA PHE A 117 -6.43 -4.93 -34.58
C PHE A 117 -5.39 -6.05 -34.33
N LEU A 118 -4.21 -5.66 -33.84
CA LEU A 118 -3.06 -6.55 -33.63
C LEU A 118 -2.97 -7.04 -32.18
N ASP A 119 -3.37 -6.23 -31.21
CA ASP A 119 -3.32 -6.57 -29.79
C ASP A 119 -4.34 -7.67 -29.47
N ASN A 120 -3.92 -8.66 -28.69
CA ASN A 120 -4.68 -9.90 -28.41
C ASN A 120 -4.93 -10.84 -29.61
N ARG A 121 -4.29 -10.61 -30.78
CA ARG A 121 -4.30 -11.60 -31.87
C ARG A 121 -3.22 -12.67 -31.62
N PHE A 122 -3.62 -13.93 -31.60
CA PHE A 122 -2.74 -15.09 -31.35
C PHE A 122 -2.62 -16.04 -32.55
N GLU A 123 -3.41 -15.81 -33.60
CA GLU A 123 -3.41 -16.57 -34.84
C GLU A 123 -2.71 -15.78 -35.96
N PRO A 124 -2.09 -16.45 -36.95
CA PRO A 124 -1.51 -15.78 -38.12
C PRO A 124 -2.55 -14.95 -38.88
N LEU A 125 -2.10 -13.88 -39.53
CA LEU A 125 -2.96 -13.08 -40.41
C LEU A 125 -3.24 -13.85 -41.70
N ASP A 126 -4.35 -13.54 -42.38
CA ASP A 126 -4.53 -13.99 -43.76
C ASP A 126 -3.51 -13.33 -44.70
N ASP A 127 -3.21 -14.00 -45.83
CA ASP A 127 -2.14 -13.59 -46.74
C ASP A 127 -2.35 -12.17 -47.32
N ASP A 128 -3.59 -11.78 -47.62
CA ASP A 128 -3.91 -10.46 -48.17
C ASP A 128 -3.67 -9.36 -47.13
N SER A 129 -4.19 -9.55 -45.92
CA SER A 129 -3.99 -8.63 -44.81
C SER A 129 -2.51 -8.49 -44.45
N PHE A 130 -1.77 -9.61 -44.40
CA PHE A 130 -0.33 -9.62 -44.12
C PHE A 130 0.46 -8.83 -45.18
N GLN A 131 0.26 -9.10 -46.47
CA GLN A 131 1.01 -8.42 -47.54
C GLN A 131 0.67 -6.93 -47.60
N THR A 132 -0.60 -6.57 -47.40
CA THR A 132 -1.04 -5.18 -47.39
C THR A 132 -0.40 -4.38 -46.25
N LEU A 133 -0.44 -4.91 -45.02
CA LEU A 133 0.20 -4.29 -43.86
C LEU A 133 1.71 -4.21 -44.03
N ARG A 134 2.36 -5.30 -44.43
CA ARG A 134 3.82 -5.34 -44.65
C ARG A 134 4.24 -4.30 -45.69
N GLN A 135 3.56 -4.24 -46.84
CA GLN A 135 3.89 -3.29 -47.89
C GLN A 135 3.69 -1.84 -47.42
N GLY A 136 2.57 -1.54 -46.75
CA GLY A 136 2.30 -0.20 -46.23
C GLY A 136 3.35 0.27 -45.22
N LEU A 137 3.65 -0.56 -44.22
CA LEU A 137 4.60 -0.22 -43.15
C LEU A 137 6.05 -0.13 -43.68
N VAL A 138 6.48 -1.03 -44.57
CA VAL A 138 7.83 -0.97 -45.17
C VAL A 138 7.98 0.25 -46.09
N THR A 139 6.94 0.59 -46.86
CA THR A 139 6.94 1.81 -47.71
C THR A 139 7.02 3.07 -46.83
N TYR A 140 6.36 3.07 -45.68
CA TYR A 140 6.49 4.15 -44.70
C TYR A 140 7.91 4.26 -44.16
N ILE A 141 8.56 3.16 -43.77
CA ILE A 141 9.97 3.17 -43.33
C ILE A 141 10.89 3.74 -44.42
N GLN A 142 10.72 3.32 -45.67
CA GLN A 142 11.54 3.80 -46.78
C GLN A 142 11.35 5.31 -47.02
N SER A 143 10.10 5.76 -47.11
CA SER A 143 9.81 7.18 -47.38
C SER A 143 10.16 8.12 -46.23
N GLU A 144 9.94 7.70 -44.97
CA GLU A 144 10.09 8.57 -43.80
C GLU A 144 11.46 8.44 -43.13
N TYR A 145 11.97 7.23 -42.92
CA TYR A 145 13.20 6.99 -42.13
C TYR A 145 14.46 6.92 -43.00
N ILE A 146 14.36 6.46 -44.25
CA ILE A 146 15.53 6.38 -45.14
C ILE A 146 15.74 7.70 -45.89
N TYR A 147 14.69 8.21 -46.54
CA TYR A 147 14.76 9.40 -47.40
C TYR A 147 14.12 10.66 -46.78
N GLY A 148 13.36 10.51 -45.70
CA GLY A 148 12.62 11.60 -45.04
C GLY A 148 13.34 12.16 -43.82
N SER A 149 12.60 12.95 -43.04
CA SER A 149 13.08 13.53 -41.77
C SER A 149 12.80 12.64 -40.56
N ALA A 150 12.30 11.43 -40.77
CA ALA A 150 11.86 10.52 -39.72
C ALA A 150 10.89 11.19 -38.73
N GLU A 151 9.90 11.97 -39.19
CA GLU A 151 8.97 12.71 -38.32
C GLU A 151 9.66 13.65 -37.30
N MET A 152 10.68 14.42 -37.71
CA MET A 152 11.35 15.40 -36.82
C MET A 152 10.38 16.29 -36.04
N ASP A 153 9.28 16.72 -36.66
CA ASP A 153 8.29 17.62 -36.06
C ASP A 153 7.18 16.87 -35.28
N ALA A 154 7.21 15.54 -35.23
CA ALA A 154 6.19 14.70 -34.59
C ALA A 154 6.81 13.45 -33.93
N SER A 155 7.75 13.65 -33.00
CA SER A 155 8.49 12.56 -32.33
C SER A 155 7.60 11.48 -31.68
N PHE A 156 6.42 11.85 -31.17
CA PHE A 156 5.46 10.90 -30.60
C PHE A 156 4.96 9.85 -31.60
N LEU A 157 4.97 10.14 -32.91
CA LEU A 157 4.64 9.16 -33.94
C LEU A 157 5.71 8.09 -34.08
N ARG A 158 6.99 8.40 -33.81
CA ARG A 158 8.09 7.42 -33.87
C ARG A 158 7.88 6.32 -32.85
N ASN A 159 7.57 6.70 -31.61
CA ASN A 159 7.32 5.77 -30.51
C ASN A 159 6.08 4.93 -30.79
N LYS A 160 4.99 5.58 -31.22
CA LYS A 160 3.75 4.87 -31.54
C LYS A 160 3.93 3.89 -32.70
N PHE A 161 4.63 4.29 -33.75
CA PHE A 161 4.91 3.43 -34.90
C PHE A 161 5.79 2.24 -34.53
N ALA A 162 6.83 2.44 -33.69
CA ALA A 162 7.66 1.36 -33.20
C ALA A 162 6.86 0.32 -32.40
N HIS A 163 5.90 0.77 -31.58
CA HIS A 163 4.97 -0.10 -30.87
C HIS A 163 4.05 -0.88 -31.83
N THR A 164 3.39 -0.20 -32.78
CA THR A 164 2.52 -0.84 -33.78
C THR A 164 3.28 -1.88 -34.61
N LEU A 165 4.50 -1.55 -35.04
CA LEU A 165 5.35 -2.47 -35.79
C LEU A 165 5.79 -3.67 -34.93
N THR A 166 5.96 -3.48 -33.62
CA THR A 166 6.23 -4.55 -32.66
C THR A 166 5.01 -5.47 -32.49
N LEU A 167 3.80 -4.95 -32.39
CA LEU A 167 2.59 -5.77 -32.36
C LEU A 167 2.43 -6.58 -33.65
N PHE A 168 2.71 -5.96 -34.81
CA PHE A 168 2.72 -6.65 -36.10
C PHE A 168 3.79 -7.76 -36.14
N PHE A 169 4.98 -7.50 -35.61
CA PHE A 169 6.03 -8.49 -35.44
C PHE A 169 5.57 -9.67 -34.57
N LEU A 170 4.96 -9.40 -33.40
CA LEU A 170 4.50 -10.44 -32.48
C LEU A 170 3.46 -11.39 -33.10
N CYS A 171 2.65 -10.88 -34.03
CA CYS A 171 1.67 -11.68 -34.77
C CYS A 171 2.29 -12.51 -35.89
N THR A 172 3.33 -11.99 -36.56
CA THR A 172 3.76 -12.51 -37.88
C THR A 172 5.12 -13.21 -37.87
N TYR A 173 5.97 -12.94 -36.88
CA TYR A 173 7.38 -13.38 -36.88
C TYR A 173 7.56 -14.90 -36.96
N MET A 174 6.69 -15.66 -36.31
CA MET A 174 6.83 -17.12 -36.24
C MET A 174 6.62 -17.78 -37.60
N ASP A 175 5.56 -17.39 -38.30
CA ASP A 175 5.00 -18.15 -39.43
C ASP A 175 5.07 -17.39 -40.77
N GLN A 176 4.98 -16.05 -40.77
CA GLN A 176 4.82 -15.24 -41.98
C GLN A 176 6.02 -14.34 -42.31
N TRP A 177 6.72 -13.82 -41.29
CA TRP A 177 7.87 -12.93 -41.49
C TRP A 177 9.11 -13.31 -40.66
N PRO A 178 9.68 -14.52 -40.84
CA PRO A 178 10.86 -14.95 -40.10
C PRO A 178 12.13 -14.17 -40.46
N THR A 179 12.16 -13.46 -41.60
CA THR A 179 13.29 -12.63 -42.04
C THR A 179 13.26 -11.19 -41.52
N PHE A 180 12.29 -10.82 -40.67
CA PHE A 180 12.05 -9.45 -40.21
C PHE A 180 13.32 -8.66 -39.88
N PHE A 181 14.18 -9.18 -39.00
CA PHE A 181 15.41 -8.50 -38.61
C PHE A 181 16.43 -8.40 -39.74
N THR A 182 16.53 -9.44 -40.57
CA THR A 182 17.46 -9.43 -41.72
C THR A 182 17.04 -8.37 -42.73
N ASP A 183 15.73 -8.27 -43.02
CA ASP A 183 15.17 -7.24 -43.89
C ASP A 183 15.44 -5.85 -43.31
N LEU A 184 15.22 -5.65 -42.01
CA LEU A 184 15.47 -4.36 -41.34
C LEU A 184 16.95 -3.97 -41.35
N PHE A 185 17.89 -4.90 -41.13
CA PHE A 185 19.32 -4.63 -41.18
C PHE A 185 19.80 -4.14 -42.55
N THR A 186 19.15 -4.57 -43.65
CA THR A 186 19.48 -4.06 -44.99
C THR A 186 19.18 -2.57 -45.14
N LEU A 187 18.25 -2.03 -44.34
CA LEU A 187 17.85 -0.62 -44.37
C LEU A 187 18.75 0.27 -43.49
N ILE A 188 19.53 -0.31 -42.57
CA ILE A 188 20.41 0.44 -41.66
C ILE A 188 21.70 0.90 -42.38
N ARG A 189 22.19 0.10 -43.34
CA ARG A 189 23.39 0.43 -44.12
C ARG A 189 23.04 1.41 -45.25
N PRO A 190 23.82 2.48 -45.48
CA PRO A 190 23.60 3.36 -46.62
C PRO A 190 23.73 2.60 -47.95
N ALA A 191 22.98 3.03 -48.96
CA ALA A 191 23.09 2.47 -50.31
C ALA A 191 24.52 2.66 -50.86
N GLU A 192 25.04 1.67 -51.59
CA GLU A 192 26.42 1.65 -52.12
C GLU A 192 26.82 2.90 -52.96
N SER A 193 25.85 3.73 -53.34
CA SER A 193 26.00 4.96 -54.13
C SER A 193 26.26 6.24 -53.31
N THR A 194 26.22 6.22 -51.97
CA THR A 194 26.51 7.40 -51.14
C THR A 194 27.90 7.32 -50.52
N SER A 195 28.69 8.39 -50.62
CA SER A 195 30.02 8.53 -50.00
C SER A 195 30.00 8.63 -48.45
N GLN A 196 28.89 8.25 -47.81
CA GLN A 196 28.72 8.20 -46.37
C GLN A 196 29.16 6.83 -45.85
N THR A 197 30.17 6.81 -44.99
CA THR A 197 30.72 5.59 -44.37
C THR A 197 29.97 5.16 -43.11
N THR A 198 28.91 5.87 -42.73
CA THR A 198 28.24 5.76 -41.42
C THR A 198 26.84 5.14 -41.53
N TYR A 199 26.39 4.47 -40.48
CA TYR A 199 25.02 3.92 -40.39
C TYR A 199 23.94 4.99 -40.43
N ASN A 200 22.76 4.67 -40.99
CA ASN A 200 21.63 5.59 -40.99
C ASN A 200 21.08 5.77 -39.55
N GLN A 201 21.20 6.98 -39.01
CA GLN A 201 20.76 7.32 -37.64
C GLN A 201 19.27 7.02 -37.42
N HIS A 202 18.39 7.42 -38.34
CA HIS A 202 16.95 7.28 -38.16
C HIS A 202 16.52 5.81 -38.12
N VAL A 203 17.04 4.99 -39.04
CA VAL A 203 16.73 3.55 -39.06
C VAL A 203 17.36 2.84 -37.86
N SER A 204 18.55 3.26 -37.42
CA SER A 204 19.18 2.73 -36.20
C SER A 204 18.33 2.98 -34.95
N LEU A 205 17.81 4.20 -34.79
CA LEU A 205 16.92 4.54 -33.68
C LEU A 205 15.60 3.76 -33.77
N LEU A 206 14.99 3.63 -34.94
CA LEU A 206 13.79 2.80 -35.12
C LEU A 206 14.04 1.35 -34.70
N PHE A 207 15.16 0.77 -35.15
CA PHE A 207 15.58 -0.58 -34.78
C PHE A 207 15.73 -0.74 -33.26
N PHE A 208 16.37 0.22 -32.59
CA PHE A 208 16.51 0.24 -31.13
C PHE A 208 15.16 0.24 -30.41
N HIS A 209 14.24 1.10 -30.82
CA HIS A 209 12.90 1.18 -30.23
C HIS A 209 12.12 -0.12 -30.43
N ILE A 210 12.18 -0.74 -31.62
CA ILE A 210 11.52 -2.03 -31.87
C ILE A 210 12.07 -3.13 -30.94
N VAL A 211 13.39 -3.23 -30.79
CA VAL A 211 14.00 -4.26 -29.92
C VAL A 211 13.65 -4.03 -28.45
N LEU A 212 13.57 -2.77 -28.02
CA LEU A 212 13.11 -2.38 -26.68
C LEU A 212 11.66 -2.79 -26.44
N GLU A 213 10.76 -2.45 -27.35
CA GLU A 213 9.34 -2.83 -27.29
C GLU A 213 9.16 -4.35 -27.29
N ILE A 214 9.88 -5.08 -28.16
CA ILE A 214 9.86 -6.55 -28.18
C ILE A 214 10.29 -7.10 -26.81
N SER A 215 11.38 -6.58 -26.25
CA SER A 215 11.87 -7.01 -24.93
C SER A 215 10.85 -6.71 -23.82
N GLY A 216 10.18 -5.56 -23.88
CA GLY A 216 9.08 -5.19 -23.00
C GLY A 216 7.93 -6.21 -23.05
N GLU A 217 7.47 -6.54 -24.25
CA GLU A 217 6.36 -7.47 -24.46
C GLU A 217 6.68 -8.91 -24.02
N VAL A 218 7.86 -9.42 -24.39
CA VAL A 218 8.16 -10.86 -24.24
C VAL A 218 8.99 -11.22 -23.01
N ALA A 219 9.64 -10.26 -22.34
CA ALA A 219 10.57 -10.54 -21.24
C ALA A 219 10.30 -9.76 -19.94
N ASP A 220 9.76 -8.54 -20.01
CA ASP A 220 9.55 -7.69 -18.82
C ASP A 220 8.50 -8.29 -17.86
N GLN A 221 8.87 -8.44 -16.59
CA GLN A 221 7.99 -9.05 -15.58
C GLN A 221 6.94 -8.07 -15.04
N MET A 222 7.27 -6.78 -14.97
CA MET A 222 6.38 -5.75 -14.46
C MET A 222 5.19 -5.59 -15.42
N ILE A 223 5.47 -5.47 -16.73
CA ILE A 223 4.44 -5.40 -17.77
C ILE A 223 3.57 -6.66 -17.76
N LYS A 224 4.18 -7.84 -17.59
CA LYS A 224 3.44 -9.11 -17.50
C LYS A 224 2.53 -9.18 -16.27
N SER A 225 2.97 -8.68 -15.12
CA SER A 225 2.18 -8.71 -13.88
C SER A 225 1.04 -7.68 -13.87
N ALA A 226 1.20 -6.56 -14.58
CA ALA A 226 0.19 -5.50 -14.65
C ALA A 226 -1.00 -5.87 -15.55
N ARG A 227 -0.80 -6.81 -16.49
CA ARG A 227 -1.83 -7.24 -17.45
C ARG A 227 -2.67 -8.38 -16.89
N GLN A 228 -3.92 -8.47 -17.35
CA GLN A 228 -4.77 -9.62 -17.05
C GLN A 228 -4.13 -10.90 -17.59
N PHE A 229 -4.07 -11.93 -16.73
CA PHE A 229 -3.46 -13.21 -17.08
C PHE A 229 -4.24 -13.89 -18.22
N SER A 230 -3.53 -14.26 -19.29
CA SER A 230 -4.04 -15.07 -20.41
C SER A 230 -3.03 -16.15 -20.77
N GLN A 231 -3.46 -17.42 -20.72
CA GLN A 231 -2.61 -18.56 -21.07
C GLN A 231 -2.15 -18.50 -22.53
N ALA A 232 -3.01 -18.04 -23.45
CA ALA A 232 -2.69 -17.91 -24.87
C ALA A 232 -1.59 -16.86 -25.11
N ARG A 233 -1.70 -15.70 -24.47
CA ARG A 233 -0.68 -14.64 -24.54
C ARG A 233 0.67 -15.12 -24.00
N GLN A 234 0.66 -15.73 -22.82
CA GLN A 234 1.88 -16.25 -22.21
C GLN A 234 2.57 -17.30 -23.10
N ALA A 235 1.80 -18.18 -23.74
CA ALA A 235 2.32 -19.19 -24.66
C ALA A 235 2.92 -18.57 -25.94
N ARG A 236 2.25 -17.57 -26.54
CA ARG A 236 2.77 -16.80 -27.68
C ARG A 236 4.08 -16.12 -27.32
N ASP A 237 4.11 -15.37 -26.23
CA ASP A 237 5.28 -14.56 -25.83
C ASP A 237 6.49 -15.45 -25.54
N ALA A 238 6.28 -16.59 -24.88
CA ALA A 238 7.34 -17.58 -24.67
C ALA A 238 7.89 -18.11 -26.00
N ARG A 239 7.01 -18.45 -26.95
CA ARG A 239 7.40 -18.95 -28.27
C ARG A 239 8.19 -17.92 -29.07
N VAL A 240 7.71 -16.67 -29.12
CA VAL A 240 8.41 -15.58 -29.83
C VAL A 240 9.77 -15.32 -29.21
N ARG A 241 9.84 -15.19 -27.87
CA ARG A 241 11.10 -14.97 -27.15
C ARG A 241 12.12 -16.06 -27.47
N ASP A 242 11.71 -17.33 -27.41
CA ASP A 242 12.60 -18.46 -27.63
C ASP A 242 13.06 -18.51 -29.11
N ALA A 243 12.18 -18.16 -30.05
CA ALA A 243 12.53 -18.06 -31.47
C ALA A 243 13.51 -16.91 -31.78
N VAL A 244 13.30 -15.71 -31.22
CA VAL A 244 14.24 -14.57 -31.36
C VAL A 244 15.60 -14.94 -30.80
N ARG A 245 15.61 -15.63 -29.64
CA ARG A 245 16.84 -16.09 -28.99
C ARG A 245 17.66 -17.05 -29.86
N ASP A 246 16.99 -17.95 -30.57
CA ASP A 246 17.64 -18.96 -31.41
C ASP A 246 18.04 -18.41 -32.79
N ARG A 247 17.17 -17.62 -33.43
CA ARG A 247 17.33 -17.20 -34.84
C ARG A 247 18.16 -15.92 -35.02
N ASP A 248 17.91 -14.91 -34.19
CA ASP A 248 18.30 -13.52 -34.50
C ASP A 248 19.12 -12.82 -33.40
N ALA A 249 19.11 -13.32 -32.15
CA ALA A 249 19.78 -12.66 -31.02
C ALA A 249 21.27 -12.36 -31.26
N GLY A 250 22.00 -13.26 -31.92
CA GLY A 250 23.41 -13.03 -32.28
C GLY A 250 23.59 -11.82 -33.20
N ARG A 251 22.76 -11.71 -34.25
CA ARG A 251 22.83 -10.62 -35.23
C ARG A 251 22.31 -9.30 -34.66
N ILE A 252 21.25 -9.34 -33.84
CA ILE A 252 20.74 -8.18 -33.11
C ILE A 252 21.84 -7.60 -32.24
N ASN A 253 22.51 -8.43 -31.45
CA ASN A 253 23.57 -7.99 -30.56
C ASN A 253 24.78 -7.43 -31.31
N GLU A 254 25.20 -8.09 -32.41
CA GLU A 254 26.26 -7.59 -33.28
C GLU A 254 25.92 -6.22 -33.88
N ALA A 255 24.70 -6.06 -34.41
CA ALA A 255 24.24 -4.81 -35.00
C ALA A 255 24.20 -3.67 -33.97
N VAL A 256 23.60 -3.90 -32.80
CA VAL A 256 23.52 -2.90 -31.72
C VAL A 256 24.92 -2.45 -31.29
N LEU A 257 25.82 -3.40 -30.98
CA LEU A 257 27.17 -3.07 -30.53
C LEU A 257 28.00 -2.35 -31.60
N THR A 258 27.83 -2.72 -32.87
CA THR A 258 28.54 -2.07 -33.98
C THR A 258 28.08 -0.63 -34.16
N ILE A 259 26.78 -0.37 -34.10
CA ILE A 259 26.22 0.99 -34.20
C ILE A 259 26.67 1.84 -33.00
N VAL A 260 26.67 1.27 -31.78
CA VAL A 260 27.13 1.96 -30.57
C VAL A 260 28.63 2.28 -30.65
N ALA A 261 29.46 1.36 -31.13
CA ALA A 261 30.90 1.58 -31.29
C ALA A 261 31.19 2.69 -32.33
N ASP A 262 30.54 2.65 -33.49
CA ASP A 262 30.64 3.69 -34.53
C ASP A 262 30.21 5.06 -34.00
N GLY A 263 29.08 5.10 -33.27
CA GLY A 263 28.60 6.31 -32.61
C GLY A 263 29.60 6.86 -31.59
N ALA A 264 30.22 6.01 -30.77
CA ALA A 264 31.21 6.41 -29.77
C ALA A 264 32.49 6.98 -30.39
N GLU A 265 32.98 6.37 -31.47
CA GLU A 265 34.12 6.88 -32.24
C GLU A 265 33.79 8.24 -32.86
N ARG A 266 32.59 8.38 -33.44
CA ARG A 266 32.10 9.64 -34.01
C ARG A 266 31.98 10.74 -32.97
N MET A 267 31.40 10.46 -31.79
CA MET A 267 31.34 11.41 -30.68
C MET A 267 32.73 11.90 -30.30
N THR A 268 33.71 10.98 -30.20
CA THR A 268 35.10 11.32 -29.87
C THR A 268 35.75 12.21 -30.92
N ALA A 269 35.52 11.93 -32.21
CA ALA A 269 36.02 12.74 -33.31
C ALA A 269 35.41 14.15 -33.32
N LEU A 270 34.09 14.25 -33.15
CA LEU A 270 33.36 15.51 -33.13
C LEU A 270 33.76 16.39 -31.94
N ARG A 271 33.94 15.81 -30.74
CA ARG A 271 34.43 16.53 -29.56
C ARG A 271 35.84 17.08 -29.75
N LYS A 272 36.72 16.38 -30.50
CA LYS A 272 38.08 16.84 -30.81
C LYS A 272 38.11 17.95 -31.88
N ALA A 273 37.14 17.99 -32.78
CA ALA A 273 37.11 18.93 -33.90
C ALA A 273 36.69 20.37 -33.52
N GLY A 274 36.16 20.59 -32.31
CA GLY A 274 35.68 21.91 -31.84
C GLY A 274 34.29 22.27 -32.36
N THR A 275 33.56 23.10 -31.60
CA THR A 275 32.11 23.36 -31.79
C THR A 275 31.80 24.50 -32.76
N ALA A 276 31.58 24.17 -34.04
CA ALA A 276 30.70 24.96 -34.91
C ALA A 276 29.23 24.56 -34.67
N SER A 277 28.24 25.43 -34.92
CA SER A 277 26.82 25.12 -34.61
C SER A 277 26.29 23.89 -35.37
N ALA A 278 26.84 23.58 -36.55
CA ALA A 278 26.54 22.35 -37.30
C ALA A 278 27.13 21.10 -36.61
N GLY A 279 28.31 21.21 -36.00
CA GLY A 279 28.95 20.13 -35.25
C GLY A 279 28.23 19.79 -33.94
N SER A 280 27.50 20.75 -33.34
CA SER A 280 26.68 20.52 -32.14
C SER A 280 25.52 19.56 -32.42
N ARG A 281 24.74 19.79 -33.49
CA ARG A 281 23.60 18.93 -33.84
C ARG A 281 24.02 17.51 -34.23
N GLU A 282 25.16 17.39 -34.91
CA GLU A 282 25.73 16.08 -35.24
C GLU A 282 26.22 15.33 -34.00
N LEU A 283 26.78 16.06 -33.01
CA LEU A 283 27.17 15.48 -31.74
C LEU A 283 25.94 15.02 -30.95
N ASP A 284 24.89 15.83 -30.87
CA ASP A 284 23.63 15.49 -30.19
C ASP A 284 23.00 14.23 -30.80
N GLY A 285 22.98 14.12 -32.13
CA GLY A 285 22.50 12.93 -32.82
C GLY A 285 23.36 11.68 -32.55
N ALA A 286 24.69 11.83 -32.48
CA ALA A 286 25.58 10.73 -32.12
C ALA A 286 25.39 10.29 -30.65
N VAL A 287 25.18 11.25 -29.74
CA VAL A 287 24.85 10.97 -28.32
C VAL A 287 23.53 10.23 -28.19
N GLU A 288 22.49 10.66 -28.90
CA GLU A 288 21.17 10.01 -28.92
C GLU A 288 21.27 8.55 -29.39
N VAL A 289 22.01 8.29 -30.47
CA VAL A 289 22.22 6.93 -31.00
C VAL A 289 22.94 6.05 -29.98
N VAL A 290 23.98 6.56 -29.32
CA VAL A 290 24.74 5.78 -28.33
C VAL A 290 23.90 5.53 -27.08
N ASP A 291 23.17 6.53 -26.57
CA ASP A 291 22.26 6.37 -25.42
C ASP A 291 21.19 5.30 -25.70
N TRP A 292 20.41 5.45 -26.77
CA TRP A 292 19.38 4.48 -27.13
C TRP A 292 19.95 3.09 -27.48
N GLY A 293 21.13 3.04 -28.08
CA GLY A 293 21.81 1.78 -28.36
C GLY A 293 22.20 1.03 -27.09
N VAL A 294 22.72 1.73 -26.08
CA VAL A 294 23.05 1.14 -24.77
C VAL A 294 21.79 0.73 -24.01
N ARG A 295 20.71 1.53 -24.06
CA ARG A 295 19.40 1.15 -23.49
C ARG A 295 18.85 -0.12 -24.14
N THR A 296 18.95 -0.21 -25.46
CA THR A 296 18.55 -1.39 -26.22
C THR A 296 19.37 -2.60 -25.81
N PHE A 297 20.69 -2.45 -25.70
CA PHE A 297 21.57 -3.50 -25.18
C PHE A 297 21.12 -3.98 -23.80
N ALA A 298 20.85 -3.06 -22.86
CA ALA A 298 20.39 -3.39 -21.52
C ALA A 298 19.06 -4.18 -21.50
N SER A 299 18.16 -3.93 -22.46
CA SER A 299 16.83 -4.54 -22.53
C SER A 299 16.85 -6.04 -22.81
N TYR A 300 17.77 -6.51 -23.66
CA TYR A 300 17.82 -7.91 -24.07
C TYR A 300 18.83 -8.76 -23.30
N VAL A 301 19.81 -8.14 -22.63
CA VAL A 301 20.86 -8.85 -21.85
C VAL A 301 20.26 -9.86 -20.88
N GLY A 302 19.12 -9.54 -20.25
CA GLY A 302 18.48 -10.38 -19.26
C GLY A 302 17.99 -11.74 -19.79
N TRP A 303 17.70 -11.88 -21.08
CA TRP A 303 17.02 -13.06 -21.62
C TRP A 303 17.67 -13.72 -22.84
N ILE A 304 18.71 -13.12 -23.45
CA ILE A 304 19.55 -13.78 -24.48
C ILE A 304 20.74 -14.53 -23.87
N ASP A 305 21.60 -15.18 -24.67
CA ASP A 305 22.81 -15.85 -24.17
C ASP A 305 23.84 -14.83 -23.64
N ILE A 306 24.42 -15.08 -22.46
CA ILE A 306 25.44 -14.19 -21.85
C ILE A 306 26.72 -14.15 -22.69
N ASN A 307 27.08 -15.24 -23.37
CA ASN A 307 28.31 -15.33 -24.17
C ASN A 307 28.27 -14.41 -25.40
N LEU A 308 27.07 -14.02 -25.85
CA LEU A 308 26.90 -13.02 -26.91
C LEU A 308 27.12 -11.60 -26.37
N THR A 309 26.68 -11.33 -25.14
CA THR A 309 26.68 -9.99 -24.54
C THR A 309 27.98 -9.63 -23.84
N VAL A 310 28.71 -10.61 -23.29
CA VAL A 310 29.94 -10.39 -22.54
C VAL A 310 31.11 -10.95 -23.36
N THR A 311 31.74 -10.05 -24.11
CA THR A 311 32.85 -10.37 -25.01
C THR A 311 34.07 -9.51 -24.69
N PRO A 312 35.28 -9.86 -25.20
CA PRO A 312 36.49 -9.05 -25.02
C PRO A 312 36.39 -7.64 -25.61
N THR A 313 35.45 -7.36 -26.51
CA THR A 313 35.24 -6.04 -27.11
C THR A 313 34.12 -5.26 -26.43
N THR A 314 33.05 -5.94 -25.99
CA THR A 314 31.90 -5.28 -25.36
C THR A 314 32.25 -4.69 -23.99
N VAL A 315 33.00 -5.41 -23.15
CA VAL A 315 33.31 -4.94 -21.79
C VAL A 315 34.15 -3.64 -21.80
N PRO A 316 35.25 -3.53 -22.58
CA PRO A 316 35.99 -2.28 -22.69
C PRO A 316 35.15 -1.12 -23.24
N LEU A 317 34.27 -1.38 -24.22
CA LEU A 317 33.38 -0.36 -24.77
C LEU A 317 32.45 0.19 -23.68
N LEU A 318 31.75 -0.68 -22.94
CA LEU A 318 30.87 -0.25 -21.85
C LEU A 318 31.62 0.51 -20.77
N PHE A 319 32.82 0.08 -20.36
CA PHE A 319 33.59 0.83 -19.36
C PHE A 319 34.08 2.19 -19.85
N SER A 320 34.37 2.33 -21.15
CA SER A 320 34.66 3.65 -21.73
C SER A 320 33.45 4.59 -21.67
N LEU A 321 32.25 4.05 -21.98
CA LEU A 321 30.98 4.81 -21.96
C LEU A 321 30.51 5.13 -20.53
N LEU A 322 30.87 4.31 -19.55
CA LEU A 322 30.58 4.56 -18.13
C LEU A 322 31.27 5.85 -17.62
N SER A 323 32.40 6.23 -18.24
CA SER A 323 33.13 7.46 -17.91
C SER A 323 32.91 8.59 -18.92
N ASP A 324 31.88 8.49 -19.78
CA ASP A 324 31.59 9.49 -20.80
C ASP A 324 31.11 10.83 -20.19
N PRO A 325 31.43 11.99 -20.78
CA PRO A 325 30.90 13.27 -20.32
C PRO A 325 29.36 13.39 -20.38
N SER A 326 28.69 12.63 -21.26
CA SER A 326 27.23 12.63 -21.36
C SER A 326 26.59 11.86 -20.22
N LEU A 327 25.80 12.53 -19.38
CA LEU A 327 25.05 11.91 -18.30
C LEU A 327 24.12 10.79 -18.80
N ALA A 328 23.39 11.02 -19.89
CA ALA A 328 22.46 10.02 -20.44
C ALA A 328 23.16 8.70 -20.75
N ILE A 329 24.36 8.77 -21.37
CA ILE A 329 25.17 7.60 -21.70
C ILE A 329 25.70 6.92 -20.44
N ARG A 330 26.17 7.68 -19.45
CA ARG A 330 26.62 7.14 -18.16
C ARG A 330 25.51 6.36 -17.46
N LEU A 331 24.31 6.94 -17.39
CA LEU A 331 23.14 6.32 -16.77
C LEU A 331 22.70 5.05 -17.53
N ALA A 332 22.58 5.12 -18.85
CA ALA A 332 22.24 3.96 -19.67
C ALA A 332 23.26 2.83 -19.51
N THR A 333 24.56 3.18 -19.44
CA THR A 333 25.65 2.23 -19.27
C THR A 333 25.65 1.59 -17.89
N SER A 334 25.40 2.36 -16.82
CA SER A 334 25.20 1.84 -15.47
C SER A 334 24.07 0.81 -15.43
N VAL A 335 22.94 1.09 -16.10
CA VAL A 335 21.81 0.14 -16.22
C VAL A 335 22.20 -1.10 -17.01
N ALA A 336 22.94 -0.97 -18.12
CA ALA A 336 23.43 -2.11 -18.90
C ALA A 336 24.32 -3.05 -18.05
N LEU A 337 25.28 -2.49 -17.31
CA LEU A 337 26.14 -3.25 -16.40
C LEU A 337 25.35 -3.86 -15.24
N LEU A 338 24.32 -3.17 -14.74
CA LEU A 338 23.40 -3.70 -13.73
C LEU A 338 22.65 -4.92 -14.25
N LYS A 339 22.15 -4.88 -15.50
CA LYS A 339 21.47 -6.01 -16.14
C LYS A 339 22.40 -7.19 -16.40
N ILE A 340 23.66 -6.95 -16.80
CA ILE A 340 24.67 -8.01 -16.89
C ILE A 340 24.91 -8.63 -15.50
N THR A 341 25.06 -7.79 -14.49
CA THR A 341 25.40 -8.23 -13.12
C THR A 341 24.23 -8.91 -12.42
N SER A 342 22.97 -8.58 -12.73
CA SER A 342 21.77 -9.22 -12.15
C SER A 342 21.34 -10.49 -12.89
N LYS A 343 21.92 -10.80 -14.05
CA LYS A 343 21.52 -11.97 -14.85
C LYS A 343 21.80 -13.28 -14.10
N GLY A 344 20.78 -14.08 -13.86
CA GLY A 344 20.92 -15.42 -13.29
C GLY A 344 21.63 -16.36 -14.28
N LEU A 345 22.69 -17.04 -13.82
CA LEU A 345 23.39 -18.08 -14.57
C LEU A 345 23.11 -19.45 -13.96
N LYS A 346 23.10 -20.49 -14.81
CA LYS A 346 22.78 -21.86 -14.38
C LYS A 346 23.79 -22.37 -13.34
N GLU A 347 25.07 -22.19 -13.63
CA GLU A 347 26.17 -22.60 -12.76
C GLU A 347 26.70 -21.42 -11.93
N PRO A 348 26.78 -21.53 -10.59
CA PRO A 348 27.35 -20.48 -9.75
C PRO A 348 28.81 -20.14 -10.09
N GLY A 349 29.58 -21.10 -10.61
CA GLY A 349 30.96 -20.89 -11.05
C GLY A 349 31.09 -19.89 -12.19
N ASP A 350 30.19 -19.98 -13.19
CA ASP A 350 30.16 -19.06 -14.33
C ASP A 350 29.83 -17.64 -13.87
N LYS A 351 28.95 -17.51 -12.86
CA LYS A 351 28.61 -16.22 -12.26
C LYS A 351 29.81 -15.57 -11.60
N LEU A 352 30.59 -16.34 -10.85
CA LEU A 352 31.84 -15.87 -10.25
C LEU A 352 32.87 -15.49 -11.33
N GLN A 353 32.97 -16.24 -12.42
CA GLN A 353 33.87 -15.91 -13.52
C GLN A 353 33.45 -14.61 -14.21
N LEU A 354 32.15 -14.42 -14.49
CA LEU A 354 31.61 -13.17 -15.04
C LEU A 354 31.99 -11.97 -14.16
N ILE A 355 31.78 -12.08 -12.85
CA ILE A 355 32.09 -10.98 -11.93
C ILE A 355 33.60 -10.69 -11.89
N LYS A 356 34.45 -11.73 -11.94
CA LYS A 356 35.90 -11.56 -12.05
C LYS A 356 36.30 -10.84 -13.35
N VAL A 357 35.73 -11.24 -14.49
CA VAL A 357 36.00 -10.61 -15.80
C VAL A 357 35.61 -9.13 -15.79
N LEU A 358 34.47 -8.78 -15.19
CA LEU A 358 34.05 -7.39 -15.09
C LEU A 358 34.95 -6.58 -14.13
N SER A 359 35.49 -7.20 -13.07
CA SER A 359 36.31 -6.49 -12.05
C SER A 359 35.63 -5.21 -11.52
N LEU A 360 34.31 -5.23 -11.46
CA LEU A 360 33.47 -4.05 -11.28
C LEU A 360 33.68 -3.36 -9.91
N GLY A 361 34.10 -4.11 -8.89
CA GLY A 361 34.39 -3.54 -7.57
C GLY A 361 35.47 -2.46 -7.60
N GLN A 362 36.56 -2.66 -8.37
CA GLN A 362 37.64 -1.69 -8.49
C GLN A 362 37.22 -0.46 -9.31
N VAL A 363 36.39 -0.67 -10.34
CA VAL A 363 35.85 0.40 -11.18
C VAL A 363 34.91 1.28 -10.37
N LEU A 364 33.99 0.68 -9.60
CA LEU A 364 33.07 1.40 -8.73
C LEU A 364 33.80 2.16 -7.63
N ASP A 365 34.83 1.59 -7.03
CA ASP A 365 35.69 2.28 -6.06
C ASP A 365 36.30 3.56 -6.64
N ALA A 366 36.92 3.46 -7.83
CA ALA A 366 37.54 4.60 -8.50
C ALA A 366 36.53 5.68 -8.91
N LEU A 367 35.35 5.28 -9.41
CA LEU A 367 34.30 6.22 -9.84
C LEU A 367 33.63 6.90 -8.65
N GLU A 368 33.37 6.17 -7.57
CA GLU A 368 32.85 6.74 -6.32
C GLU A 368 33.85 7.77 -5.76
N ALA A 369 35.14 7.42 -5.70
CA ALA A 369 36.17 8.34 -5.20
C ALA A 369 36.27 9.62 -6.04
N LYS A 370 36.18 9.47 -7.37
CA LYS A 370 36.21 10.60 -8.30
C LYS A 370 35.00 11.52 -8.11
N THR A 371 33.79 10.96 -8.15
CA THR A 371 32.54 11.73 -8.04
C THR A 371 32.39 12.40 -6.66
N ARG A 372 32.84 11.74 -5.59
CA ARG A 372 32.89 12.35 -4.24
C ARG A 372 33.87 13.52 -4.19
N LEU A 373 35.06 13.40 -4.78
CA LEU A 373 36.03 14.48 -4.84
C LEU A 373 35.49 15.68 -5.63
N GLU A 374 34.83 15.42 -6.75
CA GLU A 374 34.20 16.47 -7.57
C GLU A 374 33.10 17.21 -6.81
N GLN A 375 32.25 16.52 -6.03
CA GLN A 375 31.30 17.17 -5.13
C GLN A 375 31.99 18.00 -4.06
N ALA A 376 33.01 17.46 -3.38
CA ALA A 376 33.73 18.20 -2.35
C ALA A 376 34.38 19.49 -2.88
N THR A 377 34.76 19.54 -4.17
CA THR A 377 35.29 20.75 -4.81
C THR A 377 34.22 21.79 -5.17
N ARG A 378 32.94 21.41 -5.25
CA ARG A 378 31.83 22.30 -5.60
C ARG A 378 31.19 23.00 -4.40
N GLU A 379 31.55 22.59 -3.17
CA GLU A 379 31.00 23.07 -1.89
C GLU A 379 29.47 22.97 -1.80
N SER A 380 28.75 23.93 -2.39
CA SER A 380 27.29 24.10 -2.30
C SER A 380 26.54 24.09 -3.64
N ASP A 381 27.25 23.98 -4.77
CA ASP A 381 26.60 23.91 -6.09
C ASP A 381 26.08 22.49 -6.35
N VAL A 382 24.75 22.34 -6.34
CA VAL A 382 24.05 21.05 -6.52
C VAL A 382 24.09 20.69 -8.01
N ASP A 383 24.75 19.57 -8.33
CA ASP A 383 24.74 18.96 -9.65
C ASP A 383 23.86 17.70 -9.61
N GLU A 384 22.55 17.89 -9.83
CA GLU A 384 21.54 16.82 -9.87
C GLU A 384 21.93 15.70 -10.84
N GLY A 385 22.71 16.02 -11.89
CA GLY A 385 23.19 15.06 -12.86
C GLY A 385 24.26 14.14 -12.28
N GLU A 386 25.27 14.69 -11.59
CA GLU A 386 26.28 13.89 -10.89
C GLU A 386 25.68 13.11 -9.73
N GLU A 387 24.68 13.66 -9.04
CA GLU A 387 23.92 12.93 -8.01
C GLU A 387 23.21 11.71 -8.61
N SER A 388 22.42 11.91 -9.67
CA SER A 388 21.75 10.82 -10.40
C SER A 388 22.73 9.75 -10.86
N TYR A 389 23.94 10.16 -11.28
CA TYR A 389 24.98 9.22 -11.67
C TYR A 389 25.53 8.42 -10.48
N ARG A 390 25.79 9.05 -9.33
CA ARG A 390 26.20 8.34 -8.11
C ARG A 390 25.12 7.39 -7.61
N GLU A 391 23.85 7.79 -7.66
CA GLU A 391 22.74 6.91 -7.34
C GLU A 391 22.76 5.66 -8.24
N ALA A 392 22.95 5.83 -9.55
CA ALA A 392 23.08 4.71 -10.47
C ALA A 392 24.29 3.80 -10.15
N LEU A 393 25.43 4.37 -9.75
CA LEU A 393 26.60 3.61 -9.29
C LEU A 393 26.32 2.86 -7.97
N GLY A 394 25.59 3.47 -7.04
CA GLY A 394 25.16 2.85 -5.78
C GLY A 394 24.22 1.67 -6.02
N ARG A 395 23.25 1.81 -6.92
CA ARG A 395 22.37 0.71 -7.37
C ARG A 395 23.16 -0.43 -8.00
N LEU A 396 24.17 -0.11 -8.81
CA LEU A 396 25.07 -1.10 -9.42
C LEU A 396 25.91 -1.82 -8.36
N LEU A 397 26.47 -1.10 -7.40
CA LEU A 397 27.19 -1.65 -6.26
C LEU A 397 26.29 -2.57 -5.41
N ASN A 398 25.05 -2.16 -5.16
CA ASN A 398 24.08 -2.95 -4.41
C ASN A 398 23.81 -4.30 -5.07
N VAL A 399 23.57 -4.33 -6.38
CA VAL A 399 23.37 -5.58 -7.13
C VAL A 399 24.63 -6.44 -7.11
N LEU A 400 25.81 -5.84 -7.37
CA LEU A 400 27.09 -6.55 -7.30
C LEU A 400 27.32 -7.16 -5.91
N GLY A 401 27.04 -6.40 -4.85
CA GLY A 401 27.15 -6.82 -3.47
C GLY A 401 26.20 -7.96 -3.12
N LEU A 402 24.95 -7.90 -3.58
CA LEU A 402 23.96 -8.96 -3.38
C LEU A 402 24.37 -10.28 -4.06
N GLU A 403 24.99 -10.23 -5.23
CA GLU A 403 25.53 -11.42 -5.91
C GLU A 403 26.77 -11.99 -5.20
N LEU A 404 27.60 -11.12 -4.62
CA LEU A 404 28.86 -11.53 -4.01
C LEU A 404 28.75 -11.92 -2.53
N CYS A 405 27.87 -11.25 -1.77
CA CYS A 405 27.46 -11.35 -0.35
C CYS A 405 28.51 -11.72 0.73
N LYS A 406 29.75 -12.04 0.36
CA LYS A 406 30.80 -12.63 1.18
C LYS A 406 32.18 -12.05 0.89
N LEU A 407 32.33 -11.16 -0.09
CA LEU A 407 33.61 -10.50 -0.38
C LEU A 407 33.77 -9.22 0.45
N VAL A 408 34.81 -9.21 1.28
CA VAL A 408 35.13 -8.12 2.22
C VAL A 408 35.56 -6.84 1.50
N GLU A 409 36.11 -6.95 0.29
CA GLU A 409 36.71 -5.84 -0.47
C GLU A 409 35.71 -4.74 -0.87
N ILE A 410 34.42 -5.05 -0.95
CA ILE A 410 33.38 -4.12 -1.44
C ILE A 410 32.71 -3.36 -0.28
N LEU A 411 32.85 -3.85 0.96
CA LEU A 411 32.24 -3.24 2.14
C LEU A 411 32.68 -1.79 2.39
N PRO A 412 33.96 -1.40 2.20
CA PRO A 412 34.37 0.00 2.33
C PRO A 412 33.70 0.93 1.30
N VAL A 413 33.53 0.46 0.06
CA VAL A 413 32.82 1.22 -0.99
C VAL A 413 31.35 1.42 -0.59
N MET A 414 30.70 0.36 -0.10
CA MET A 414 29.32 0.43 0.40
C MET A 414 29.16 1.46 1.52
N LEU A 415 30.10 1.50 2.47
CA LEU A 415 30.06 2.48 3.57
C LEU A 415 30.24 3.91 3.09
N ARG A 416 30.99 4.14 2.00
CA ARG A 416 31.08 5.47 1.39
C ARG A 416 29.75 5.89 0.79
N PHE A 417 29.10 5.06 -0.03
CA PHE A 417 27.75 5.35 -0.53
C PHE A 417 26.75 5.58 0.60
N MET A 418 26.80 4.77 1.66
CA MET A 418 25.95 4.98 2.84
C MET A 418 26.20 6.33 3.55
N ALA A 419 27.43 6.84 3.47
CA ALA A 419 27.85 8.12 4.02
C ALA A 419 27.82 9.25 2.97
N ASP A 420 27.13 9.08 1.85
CA ASP A 420 26.86 10.16 0.90
C ASP A 420 26.00 11.24 1.58
N GLU A 421 26.09 12.49 1.14
CA GLU A 421 25.28 13.58 1.71
C GLU A 421 23.80 13.37 1.34
N TYR A 422 23.53 12.91 0.13
CA TYR A 422 22.18 12.69 -0.39
C TYR A 422 21.61 11.34 0.07
N ASP A 423 20.42 11.39 0.67
CA ASP A 423 19.76 10.21 1.25
C ASP A 423 19.31 9.20 0.19
N ASP A 424 18.90 9.66 -1.00
CA ASP A 424 18.57 8.79 -2.14
C ASP A 424 19.77 7.94 -2.56
N THR A 425 20.96 8.54 -2.66
CA THR A 425 22.19 7.82 -2.96
C THR A 425 22.55 6.82 -1.85
N ALA A 426 22.41 7.21 -0.59
CA ALA A 426 22.67 6.34 0.55
C ALA A 426 21.72 5.13 0.62
N SER A 427 20.45 5.33 0.31
CA SER A 427 19.41 4.30 0.35
C SER A 427 19.63 3.17 -0.67
N THR A 428 20.33 3.46 -1.78
CA THR A 428 20.56 2.49 -2.87
C THR A 428 21.25 1.20 -2.41
N VAL A 429 22.08 1.26 -1.36
CA VAL A 429 22.88 0.13 -0.84
C VAL A 429 22.26 -0.57 0.37
N PHE A 430 21.09 -0.11 0.84
CA PHE A 430 20.41 -0.66 2.02
C PHE A 430 20.08 -2.15 1.90
N PRO A 431 19.56 -2.67 0.75
CA PRO A 431 19.30 -4.09 0.60
C PRO A 431 20.56 -4.96 0.74
N PHE A 432 21.69 -4.51 0.18
CA PHE A 432 22.97 -5.19 0.32
C PHE A 432 23.44 -5.20 1.78
N LEU A 433 23.40 -4.05 2.47
CA LEU A 433 23.74 -3.95 3.88
C LEU A 433 22.87 -4.89 4.75
N GLN A 434 21.56 -4.93 4.50
CA GLN A 434 20.63 -5.79 5.22
C GLN A 434 21.00 -7.28 5.07
N ASN A 435 21.42 -7.70 3.87
CA ASN A 435 21.87 -9.06 3.61
C ASN A 435 23.19 -9.38 4.33
N VAL A 436 24.17 -8.45 4.31
CA VAL A 436 25.43 -8.58 5.06
C VAL A 436 25.17 -8.77 6.55
N LEU A 437 24.35 -7.91 7.16
CA LEU A 437 24.00 -7.99 8.58
C LEU A 437 23.22 -9.26 8.90
N SER A 438 22.30 -9.69 8.03
CA SER A 438 21.56 -10.94 8.19
C SER A 438 22.48 -12.16 8.16
N ASN A 439 23.49 -12.16 7.31
CA ASN A 439 24.52 -13.20 7.26
C ASN A 439 25.37 -13.21 8.54
N TYR A 440 25.77 -12.05 9.05
CA TYR A 440 26.50 -11.97 10.31
C TYR A 440 25.67 -12.44 11.50
N LYS A 441 24.37 -12.09 11.57
CA LYS A 441 23.43 -12.61 12.57
C LYS A 441 23.35 -14.13 12.53
N ARG A 442 23.22 -14.71 11.33
CA ARG A 442 23.17 -16.17 11.15
C ARG A 442 24.47 -16.84 11.59
N GLY A 443 25.62 -16.24 11.26
CA GLY A 443 26.93 -16.70 11.74
C GLY A 443 27.04 -16.68 13.26
N ARG A 444 26.63 -15.58 13.90
CA ARG A 444 26.65 -15.40 15.37
C ARG A 444 25.72 -16.36 16.11
N LYS A 445 24.58 -16.75 15.52
CA LYS A 445 23.71 -17.79 16.08
C LYS A 445 24.33 -19.19 16.07
N THR A 446 25.28 -19.42 15.17
CA THR A 446 25.87 -20.75 14.93
C THR A 446 27.22 -20.93 15.64
N SER A 447 27.92 -19.83 15.95
CA SER A 447 29.21 -19.84 16.64
C SER A 447 29.20 -18.97 17.90
N SER A 448 29.74 -19.50 18.99
CA SER A 448 29.98 -18.76 20.25
C SER A 448 31.34 -18.05 20.27
N GLU A 449 32.16 -18.19 19.23
CA GLU A 449 33.48 -17.56 19.17
C GLU A 449 33.39 -16.03 19.05
N PRO A 450 34.40 -15.29 19.54
CA PRO A 450 34.48 -13.84 19.36
C PRO A 450 34.35 -13.44 17.88
N LEU A 451 33.73 -12.28 17.64
CA LEU A 451 33.61 -11.76 16.28
C LEU A 451 35.01 -11.46 15.72
N GLU A 452 35.25 -11.87 14.48
CA GLU A 452 36.48 -11.56 13.75
C GLU A 452 36.73 -10.04 13.71
N GLU A 453 37.99 -9.63 13.89
CA GLU A 453 38.38 -8.21 14.02
C GLU A 453 38.01 -7.38 12.78
N SER A 454 38.11 -7.97 11.59
CA SER A 454 37.71 -7.35 10.32
C SER A 454 36.20 -6.98 10.32
N LYS A 455 35.35 -7.88 10.81
CA LYS A 455 33.90 -7.67 10.92
C LYS A 455 33.58 -6.67 12.02
N ARG A 456 34.29 -6.73 13.16
CA ARG A 456 34.14 -5.75 14.26
C ARG A 456 34.50 -4.34 13.78
N THR A 457 35.59 -4.19 13.04
CA THR A 457 36.02 -2.92 12.44
C THR A 457 34.96 -2.38 11.48
N PHE A 458 34.45 -3.23 10.57
CA PHE A 458 33.35 -2.85 9.68
C PHE A 458 32.10 -2.39 10.43
N LEU A 459 31.64 -3.14 11.46
CA LEU A 459 30.47 -2.75 12.25
C LEU A 459 30.69 -1.44 13.00
N THR A 460 31.93 -1.13 13.40
CA THR A 460 32.28 0.12 14.08
C THR A 460 32.19 1.29 13.10
N SER A 461 32.74 1.15 11.89
CA SER A 461 32.62 2.15 10.82
C SER A 461 31.16 2.34 10.39
N LEU A 462 30.41 1.24 10.23
CA LEU A 462 28.98 1.27 9.94
C LEU A 462 28.20 2.07 11.00
N LEU A 463 28.43 1.77 12.27
CA LEU A 463 27.73 2.44 13.37
C LEU A 463 28.03 3.94 13.38
N ARG A 464 29.26 4.36 13.08
CA ARG A 464 29.60 5.77 12.94
C ARG A 464 28.81 6.45 11.82
N VAL A 465 28.70 5.82 10.65
CA VAL A 465 27.92 6.35 9.52
C VAL A 465 26.44 6.44 9.88
N VAL A 466 25.88 5.38 10.47
CA VAL A 466 24.48 5.34 10.91
C VAL A 466 24.17 6.44 11.92
N LEU A 467 25.02 6.62 12.94
CA LEU A 467 24.81 7.66 13.96
C LEU A 467 24.88 9.07 13.36
N GLN A 468 25.74 9.28 12.36
CA GLN A 468 25.81 10.56 11.64
C GLN A 468 24.53 10.80 10.81
N LYS A 469 24.04 9.78 10.10
CA LYS A 469 22.84 9.87 9.25
C LYS A 469 21.52 9.93 10.01
N LEU A 470 21.51 9.56 11.29
CA LEU A 470 20.34 9.77 12.16
C LEU A 470 20.16 11.24 12.59
N LYS A 471 21.21 12.05 12.44
CA LYS A 471 21.23 13.45 12.85
C LYS A 471 20.49 14.31 11.83
N TRP A 472 19.70 15.28 12.31
CA TRP A 472 19.18 16.34 11.45
C TRP A 472 20.31 17.16 10.83
N GLU A 473 20.09 17.68 9.63
CA GLU A 473 20.96 18.71 9.07
C GLU A 473 20.89 19.96 9.95
N GLU A 474 21.96 20.76 9.94
CA GLU A 474 22.08 21.88 10.87
C GLU A 474 21.14 23.03 10.55
N ASP A 475 20.93 23.26 9.26
CA ASP A 475 20.13 24.36 8.72
C ASP A 475 18.67 23.96 8.45
N SER A 476 18.29 22.71 8.77
CA SER A 476 16.88 22.28 8.69
C SER A 476 16.04 23.06 9.70
N ASP A 477 14.89 23.55 9.26
CA ASP A 477 13.82 24.01 10.14
C ASP A 477 12.64 23.04 10.05
N PRO A 478 12.46 22.14 11.04
CA PRO A 478 11.33 21.21 11.06
C PRO A 478 9.95 21.89 11.10
N ASP A 479 9.84 23.19 11.40
CA ASP A 479 8.57 23.89 11.33
C ASP A 479 8.23 24.32 9.88
N ASP A 480 9.24 24.64 9.06
CA ASP A 480 9.08 25.13 7.67
C ASP A 480 9.12 24.01 6.61
N MET A 481 9.53 22.79 6.98
CA MET A 481 9.52 21.64 6.05
C MET A 481 8.08 21.19 5.75
N ASP A 482 7.85 20.74 4.52
CA ASP A 482 6.60 20.08 4.13
C ASP A 482 6.48 18.69 4.81
N GLU A 483 5.26 18.16 4.91
CA GLU A 483 5.01 16.88 5.59
C GLU A 483 5.71 15.71 4.90
N ASP A 484 5.86 15.75 3.57
CA ASP A 484 6.51 14.71 2.77
C ASP A 484 8.01 14.59 3.11
N ASP A 485 8.72 15.72 3.26
CA ASP A 485 10.15 15.73 3.59
C ASP A 485 10.39 15.21 5.03
N LYS A 486 9.51 15.58 5.97
CA LYS A 486 9.54 15.03 7.34
C LYS A 486 9.31 13.53 7.34
N ALA A 487 8.34 13.06 6.55
CA ALA A 487 8.04 11.64 6.43
C ALA A 487 9.23 10.87 5.82
N ALA A 488 9.86 11.41 4.78
CA ALA A 488 11.04 10.82 4.15
C ALA A 488 12.20 10.67 5.13
N PHE A 489 12.50 11.69 5.93
CA PHE A 489 13.54 11.62 6.95
C PHE A 489 13.22 10.63 8.08
N GLU A 490 11.96 10.56 8.53
CA GLU A 490 11.55 9.57 9.54
C GLU A 490 11.61 8.12 9.01
N ASP A 491 11.28 7.90 7.73
CA ASP A 491 11.44 6.59 7.08
C ASP A 491 12.92 6.21 6.94
N LEU A 492 13.80 7.17 6.60
CA LEU A 492 15.24 6.96 6.65
C LEU A 492 15.71 6.58 8.06
N ARG A 493 15.30 7.32 9.09
CA ARG A 493 15.64 7.03 10.50
C ARG A 493 15.20 5.62 10.91
N LYS A 494 14.04 5.18 10.44
CA LYS A 494 13.50 3.83 10.69
C LYS A 494 14.36 2.73 10.04
N ASP A 495 14.84 2.94 8.82
CA ASP A 495 15.76 2.00 8.15
C ASP A 495 17.12 1.95 8.85
N LEU A 496 17.69 3.11 9.17
CA LEU A 496 18.94 3.24 9.92
C LEU A 496 18.87 2.57 11.30
N ARG A 497 17.77 2.74 12.03
CA ARG A 497 17.50 2.06 13.30
C ARG A 497 17.44 0.54 13.13
N THR A 498 16.92 0.05 11.99
CA THR A 498 16.91 -1.40 11.69
C THR A 498 18.33 -1.95 11.49
N PHE A 499 19.26 -1.17 10.94
CA PHE A 499 20.68 -1.53 10.88
C PHE A 499 21.36 -1.49 12.25
N MET A 500 21.01 -0.53 13.12
CA MET A 500 21.49 -0.50 14.50
C MET A 500 21.00 -1.70 15.31
N ASP A 501 19.70 -2.02 15.28
CA ASP A 501 19.12 -3.23 15.89
C ASP A 501 19.85 -4.48 15.38
N SER A 502 20.09 -4.51 14.08
CA SER A 502 20.81 -5.61 13.47
C SER A 502 22.24 -5.77 13.94
N THR A 503 22.96 -4.66 14.11
CA THR A 503 24.31 -4.60 14.64
C THR A 503 24.33 -4.96 16.14
N HIS A 504 23.35 -4.48 16.91
CA HIS A 504 23.21 -4.77 18.33
C HIS A 504 22.96 -6.27 18.58
N VAL A 505 22.16 -6.94 17.75
CA VAL A 505 21.97 -8.40 17.83
C VAL A 505 23.28 -9.17 17.58
N ILE A 506 24.20 -8.63 16.78
CA ILE A 506 25.49 -9.28 16.47
C ILE A 506 26.50 -9.05 17.59
N GLU A 507 26.65 -7.80 18.02
CA GLU A 507 27.60 -7.36 19.04
C GLU A 507 26.96 -6.25 19.92
N PRO A 508 26.25 -6.63 21.00
CA PRO A 508 25.49 -5.69 21.83
C PRO A 508 26.34 -4.60 22.50
N SER A 509 27.55 -4.97 22.96
CA SER A 509 28.48 -4.06 23.65
C SER A 509 28.88 -2.89 22.77
N LEU A 510 29.21 -3.15 21.50
CA LEU A 510 29.64 -2.13 20.54
C LEU A 510 28.59 -1.04 20.35
N VAL A 511 27.32 -1.42 20.14
CA VAL A 511 26.23 -0.46 19.94
C VAL A 511 25.90 0.26 21.24
N THR A 512 25.82 -0.48 22.35
CA THR A 512 25.50 0.10 23.66
C THR A 512 26.54 1.13 24.08
N ASP A 513 27.83 0.82 23.96
CA ASP A 513 28.92 1.70 24.37
C ASP A 513 29.01 2.94 23.48
N ALA A 514 28.83 2.80 22.17
CA ALA A 514 28.84 3.94 21.24
C ALA A 514 27.68 4.91 21.50
N VAL A 515 26.46 4.39 21.63
CA VAL A 515 25.26 5.21 21.92
C VAL A 515 25.41 5.87 23.29
N ARG A 516 25.77 5.10 24.32
CA ARG A 516 26.00 5.61 25.67
C ARG A 516 27.05 6.72 25.70
N THR A 517 28.17 6.52 25.01
CA THR A 517 29.27 7.50 24.99
C THR A 517 28.82 8.80 24.33
N LEU A 518 28.15 8.73 23.18
CA LEU A 518 27.62 9.91 22.49
C LEU A 518 26.63 10.67 23.37
N VAL A 519 25.61 9.96 23.89
CA VAL A 519 24.55 10.56 24.71
C VAL A 519 25.11 11.21 25.99
N LEU A 520 25.94 10.49 26.75
CA LEU A 520 26.50 11.02 28.00
C LEU A 520 27.44 12.20 27.75
N ASN A 521 28.24 12.18 26.68
CA ASN A 521 29.11 13.30 26.33
C ASN A 521 28.30 14.55 25.97
N THR A 522 27.25 14.42 25.17
CA THR A 522 26.37 15.53 24.78
C THR A 522 25.68 16.14 26.00
N PHE A 523 25.06 15.31 26.85
CA PHE A 523 24.37 15.80 28.05
C PHE A 523 25.32 16.40 29.10
N THR A 524 26.51 15.84 29.26
CA THR A 524 27.53 16.39 30.16
C THR A 524 28.04 17.73 29.63
N ALA A 525 28.27 17.85 28.33
CA ALA A 525 28.67 19.11 27.70
C ALA A 525 27.59 20.19 27.92
N TYR A 526 26.32 19.87 27.67
CA TYR A 526 25.21 20.79 27.89
C TYR A 526 25.08 21.20 29.38
N ARG A 527 25.13 20.24 30.30
CA ARG A 527 25.08 20.50 31.76
C ARG A 527 26.20 21.44 32.21
N ASN A 528 27.38 21.30 31.62
CA ASN A 528 28.54 22.16 31.90
C ASN A 528 28.50 23.49 31.13
N SER A 529 27.37 23.84 30.52
CA SER A 529 27.17 25.07 29.74
C SER A 529 28.11 25.20 28.53
N ALA A 530 28.60 24.08 27.98
CA ALA A 530 29.30 24.09 26.69
C ALA A 530 28.29 24.25 25.54
N THR A 531 28.74 24.82 24.43
CA THR A 531 27.91 24.97 23.23
C THR A 531 27.63 23.60 22.62
N VAL A 532 26.36 23.19 22.62
CA VAL A 532 25.86 21.99 21.95
C VAL A 532 24.84 22.43 20.91
N LYS A 533 25.03 22.02 19.65
CA LYS A 533 24.10 22.34 18.56
C LYS A 533 22.76 21.62 18.76
N TRP A 534 21.69 22.20 18.22
CA TRP A 534 20.34 21.69 18.46
C TRP A 534 20.15 20.27 17.90
N ASN A 535 20.72 19.98 16.73
CA ASN A 535 20.67 18.67 16.08
C ASN A 535 21.51 17.61 16.82
N ASP A 536 22.60 17.99 17.48
CA ASP A 536 23.36 17.09 18.38
C ASP A 536 22.58 16.81 19.67
N ALA A 537 21.93 17.83 20.24
CA ALA A 537 21.08 17.70 21.41
C ALA A 537 19.86 16.81 21.11
N GLU A 538 19.18 17.05 19.99
CA GLU A 538 18.05 16.25 19.52
C GLU A 538 18.47 14.80 19.31
N LEU A 539 19.59 14.56 18.60
CA LEU A 539 20.07 13.20 18.34
C LEU A 539 20.34 12.45 19.65
N ALA A 540 20.94 13.10 20.65
CA ALA A 540 21.18 12.48 21.94
C ALA A 540 19.86 12.04 22.61
N VAL A 541 18.83 12.89 22.62
CA VAL A 541 17.52 12.57 23.20
C VAL A 541 16.79 11.50 22.35
N TYR A 542 16.87 11.58 21.02
CA TYR A 542 16.33 10.58 20.09
C TYR A 542 16.97 9.20 20.29
N LEU A 543 18.28 9.14 20.52
CA LEU A 543 18.98 7.88 20.81
C LEU A 543 18.52 7.28 22.13
N VAL A 544 18.26 8.09 23.16
CA VAL A 544 17.62 7.59 24.40
C VAL A 544 16.22 7.05 24.10
N TYR A 545 15.40 7.81 23.36
CA TYR A 545 14.05 7.41 22.97
C TYR A 545 14.01 6.10 22.17
N SER A 546 14.96 5.89 21.26
CA SER A 546 15.01 4.73 20.36
C SER A 546 15.74 3.52 20.95
N PHE A 547 16.58 3.69 21.98
CA PHE A 547 17.39 2.60 22.54
C PHE A 547 16.57 1.40 23.02
N GLY A 548 15.39 1.63 23.61
CA GLY A 548 14.49 0.56 24.03
C GLY A 548 13.94 -0.29 22.88
N GLU A 549 13.88 0.27 21.67
CA GLU A 549 13.52 -0.49 20.46
C GLU A 549 14.70 -1.22 19.83
N ILE A 550 15.92 -0.72 20.02
CA ILE A 550 17.14 -1.37 19.54
C ILE A 550 17.46 -2.58 20.44
N ASN A 551 17.32 -2.43 21.76
CA ASN A 551 17.60 -3.49 22.73
C ASN A 551 16.39 -4.41 22.99
N LYS A 552 15.80 -5.00 21.94
CA LYS A 552 14.59 -5.85 22.04
C LYS A 552 14.77 -7.10 22.92
N SER A 553 16.00 -7.64 22.95
CA SER A 553 16.38 -8.80 23.78
C SER A 553 16.75 -8.43 25.22
N GLY A 554 16.83 -7.14 25.53
CA GLY A 554 17.12 -6.65 26.86
C GLY A 554 16.04 -6.98 27.88
N SER A 555 16.40 -6.84 29.15
CA SER A 555 15.44 -6.89 30.25
C SER A 555 14.31 -5.88 30.03
N LYS A 556 13.08 -6.24 30.39
CA LYS A 556 11.89 -5.38 30.25
C LYS A 556 11.44 -4.82 31.60
N GLY A 557 10.67 -3.74 31.51
CA GLY A 557 10.18 -2.99 32.66
C GLY A 557 11.32 -2.46 33.53
N ARG A 558 11.17 -2.46 34.86
CA ARG A 558 12.18 -1.91 35.78
C ARG A 558 13.60 -2.49 35.59
N ALA A 559 13.70 -3.77 35.25
CA ALA A 559 14.98 -4.44 35.01
C ALA A 559 15.69 -3.96 33.72
N ALA A 560 15.00 -3.22 32.85
CA ALA A 560 15.60 -2.52 31.72
C ALA A 560 16.50 -1.35 32.16
N PHE A 561 16.30 -0.85 33.38
CA PHE A 561 16.89 0.40 33.86
C PHE A 561 17.84 0.21 35.04
N CYS A 562 17.66 -0.81 35.88
CA CYS A 562 18.59 -1.16 36.96
C CYS A 562 18.94 -2.64 37.03
N LEU A 563 20.12 -2.93 37.59
CA LEU A 563 20.64 -4.27 37.81
C LEU A 563 20.09 -4.86 39.12
N SER A 564 18.78 -5.12 39.19
CA SER A 564 18.16 -5.80 40.34
C SER A 564 18.30 -7.32 40.23
N SER A 565 18.85 -7.99 41.25
CA SER A 565 18.73 -9.45 41.40
C SER A 565 17.25 -9.83 41.51
N SER A 566 16.84 -10.99 40.99
CA SER A 566 15.43 -11.31 40.67
C SER A 566 14.46 -11.12 41.85
N VAL A 567 13.85 -9.94 41.94
CA VAL A 567 12.79 -9.66 42.93
C VAL A 567 11.53 -10.41 42.52
N ALA A 568 11.05 -11.30 43.39
CA ALA A 568 9.79 -12.03 43.21
C ALA A 568 8.66 -11.05 42.87
N LYS A 569 7.82 -11.38 41.88
CA LYS A 569 6.80 -10.47 41.32
C LYS A 569 5.94 -9.78 42.38
N GLU A 570 5.59 -10.51 43.44
CA GLU A 570 4.77 -10.04 44.56
C GLU A 570 5.46 -8.95 45.40
N LYS A 571 6.78 -9.03 45.58
CA LYS A 571 7.57 -8.06 46.37
C LYS A 571 8.07 -6.87 45.55
N ARG A 572 7.81 -6.84 44.24
CA ARG A 572 8.31 -5.78 43.36
C ARG A 572 7.73 -4.40 43.67
N ARG A 573 6.61 -4.29 44.35
CA ARG A 573 6.01 -3.00 44.73
C ARG A 573 6.60 -2.42 46.01
N GLU A 574 7.18 -3.26 46.86
CA GLU A 574 7.72 -2.89 48.17
C GLU A 574 9.24 -2.75 48.16
N ALA A 575 9.92 -3.32 47.16
CA ALA A 575 11.36 -3.20 47.01
C ALA A 575 11.77 -1.78 46.60
N ASP A 576 12.80 -1.27 47.28
CA ASP A 576 13.47 -0.04 46.89
C ASP A 576 14.48 -0.32 45.76
N TYR A 577 14.25 0.29 44.60
CA TYR A 577 15.12 0.13 43.43
C TYR A 577 16.18 1.22 43.31
N SER A 578 16.14 2.25 44.17
CA SER A 578 17.05 3.40 44.11
C SER A 578 18.51 3.01 44.32
N GLU A 579 18.75 2.04 45.20
CA GLU A 579 20.10 1.59 45.59
C GLU A 579 20.78 0.70 44.53
N TYR A 580 20.02 0.14 43.57
CA TYR A 580 20.61 -0.73 42.55
C TYR A 580 21.35 0.09 41.49
N PRO A 581 22.52 -0.40 41.01
CA PRO A 581 23.23 0.22 39.90
C PRO A 581 22.35 0.29 38.65
N LEU A 582 22.45 1.40 37.92
CA LEU A 582 21.75 1.58 36.66
C LEU A 582 22.37 0.71 35.57
N THR A 583 21.54 0.30 34.62
CA THR A 583 22.01 -0.21 33.33
C THR A 583 22.47 0.96 32.44
N PRO A 584 23.18 0.72 31.34
CA PRO A 584 23.48 1.77 30.35
C PRO A 584 22.27 2.60 29.92
N HIS A 585 21.10 1.97 29.76
CA HIS A 585 19.86 2.69 29.42
C HIS A 585 19.37 3.57 30.58
N GLY A 586 19.38 3.03 31.80
CA GLY A 586 19.04 3.79 33.00
C GLY A 586 19.97 4.98 33.22
N GLU A 587 21.28 4.81 32.99
CA GLU A 587 22.27 5.89 33.08
C GLU A 587 21.99 7.02 32.08
N MET A 588 21.67 6.67 30.82
CA MET A 588 21.33 7.66 29.79
C MET A 588 20.06 8.45 30.13
N LEU A 589 19.00 7.77 30.60
CA LEU A 589 17.76 8.44 31.04
C LEU A 589 18.00 9.34 32.25
N TYR A 590 18.76 8.85 33.23
CA TYR A 590 19.13 9.65 34.40
C TYR A 590 19.92 10.90 34.01
N ALA A 591 20.91 10.76 33.12
CA ALA A 591 21.68 11.89 32.59
C ALA A 591 20.83 12.87 31.78
N MET A 592 19.84 12.38 31.01
CA MET A 592 18.90 13.22 30.27
C MET A 592 18.13 14.15 31.22
N ILE A 593 17.57 13.62 32.32
CA ILE A 593 16.86 14.43 33.31
C ILE A 593 17.80 15.38 34.05
N GLU A 594 18.95 14.90 34.54
CA GLU A 594 19.92 15.73 35.29
C GLU A 594 20.55 16.84 34.45
N SER A 595 20.68 16.65 33.14
CA SER A 595 21.28 17.64 32.25
C SER A 595 20.45 18.93 32.13
N GLY A 596 19.16 18.87 32.47
CA GLY A 596 18.24 19.99 32.27
C GLY A 596 17.86 20.22 30.81
N ILE A 597 18.11 19.26 29.90
CA ILE A 597 17.84 19.40 28.45
C ILE A 597 16.39 19.77 28.12
N SER A 598 15.45 19.51 29.02
CA SER A 598 14.06 19.99 28.93
C SER A 598 13.92 21.51 28.78
N ALA A 599 14.92 22.30 29.17
CA ALA A 599 14.96 23.75 29.01
C ALA A 599 15.75 24.21 27.77
N TYR A 600 16.10 23.30 26.86
CA TYR A 600 16.80 23.65 25.62
C TYR A 600 15.93 24.58 24.75
N PRO A 601 16.50 25.62 24.09
CA PRO A 601 15.69 26.61 23.37
C PRO A 601 14.92 26.06 22.16
N HIS A 602 15.47 25.05 21.49
CA HIS A 602 14.90 24.48 20.27
C HIS A 602 13.75 23.52 20.57
N LYS A 603 12.58 23.76 19.96
CA LYS A 603 11.32 23.03 20.24
C LYS A 603 11.44 21.53 20.01
N THR A 604 12.08 21.11 18.91
CA THR A 604 12.29 19.68 18.58
C THR A 604 13.00 18.91 19.69
N VAL A 605 13.99 19.53 20.36
CA VAL A 605 14.71 18.91 21.49
C VAL A 605 13.78 18.75 22.69
N VAL A 606 12.98 19.78 23.00
CA VAL A 606 12.02 19.76 24.11
C VAL A 606 10.91 18.73 23.87
N MET A 607 10.37 18.66 22.66
CA MET A 607 9.35 17.68 22.29
C MET A 607 9.92 16.25 22.39
N GLN A 608 11.11 16.03 21.82
CA GLN A 608 11.78 14.74 21.89
C GLN A 608 12.07 14.31 23.34
N PHE A 609 12.34 15.27 24.24
CA PHE A 609 12.48 15.01 25.68
C PHE A 609 11.16 14.52 26.30
N PHE A 610 10.04 15.18 26.01
CA PHE A 610 8.74 14.74 26.53
C PHE A 610 8.31 13.38 25.98
N GLU A 611 8.59 13.10 24.71
CA GLU A 611 8.38 11.77 24.09
C GLU A 611 9.20 10.69 24.82
N ALA A 612 10.49 10.96 25.08
CA ALA A 612 11.36 10.04 25.80
C ALA A 612 10.88 9.80 27.24
N ALA A 613 10.49 10.85 27.97
CA ALA A 613 9.99 10.76 29.32
C ALA A 613 8.67 9.96 29.39
N ALA A 614 7.70 10.26 28.53
CA ALA A 614 6.40 9.58 28.52
C ALA A 614 6.48 8.13 28.01
N ARG A 615 7.55 7.75 27.29
CA ARG A 615 7.76 6.39 26.80
C ARG A 615 8.21 5.42 27.88
N TYR A 616 9.02 5.89 28.83
CA TYR A 616 9.76 5.05 29.76
C TYR A 616 9.27 5.20 31.21
N GLY A 617 7.95 5.16 31.46
CA GLY A 617 7.37 5.26 32.81
C GLY A 617 8.01 4.32 33.86
N ASP A 618 8.38 3.09 33.46
CA ASP A 618 9.05 2.14 34.36
C ASP A 618 10.41 2.61 34.91
N PHE A 619 11.10 3.56 34.27
CA PHE A 619 12.31 4.20 34.79
C PHE A 619 12.01 5.05 36.03
N PHE A 620 10.89 5.77 36.03
CA PHE A 620 10.49 6.64 37.15
C PHE A 620 10.11 5.84 38.40
N LYS A 621 9.75 4.56 38.25
CA LYS A 621 9.58 3.60 39.36
C LYS A 621 10.90 3.14 39.98
N VAL A 622 12.02 3.37 39.29
CA VAL A 622 13.39 3.02 39.71
C VAL A 622 14.14 4.24 40.26
N ARG A 623 13.94 5.41 39.68
CA ARG A 623 14.51 6.71 40.10
C ARG A 623 13.38 7.72 40.32
N LYS A 624 12.76 7.64 41.50
CA LYS A 624 11.58 8.44 41.85
C LYS A 624 11.90 9.93 41.97
N GLU A 625 13.15 10.27 42.28
CA GLU A 625 13.67 11.63 42.32
C GLU A 625 13.56 12.35 40.97
N CYS A 626 13.50 11.62 39.85
CA CYS A 626 13.34 12.18 38.51
C CYS A 626 11.89 12.57 38.17
N ILE A 627 10.89 12.15 38.97
CA ILE A 627 9.47 12.44 38.70
C ILE A 627 9.19 13.94 38.82
N MET A 628 9.60 14.56 39.93
CA MET A 628 9.28 15.96 40.20
C MET A 628 9.88 16.92 39.17
N PRO A 629 11.18 16.82 38.78
CA PRO A 629 11.75 17.65 37.71
C PRO A 629 11.02 17.49 36.37
N THR A 630 10.61 16.26 36.03
CA THR A 630 9.90 15.97 34.77
C THR A 630 8.50 16.57 34.77
N LEU A 631 7.75 16.39 35.86
CA LEU A 631 6.43 17.00 36.03
C LEU A 631 6.50 18.52 36.02
N GLN A 632 7.51 19.11 36.66
CA GLN A 632 7.70 20.56 36.62
C GLN A 632 7.92 21.07 35.19
N ALA A 633 8.75 20.37 34.40
CA ALA A 633 8.97 20.72 32.99
C ALA A 633 7.72 20.53 32.13
N MET A 634 6.93 19.48 32.37
CA MET A 634 5.65 19.31 31.68
C MET A 634 4.63 20.36 32.11
N MET A 635 4.62 20.80 33.37
CA MET A 635 3.60 21.70 33.92
C MET A 635 3.80 23.17 33.59
N ASP A 636 5.01 23.65 33.31
CA ASP A 636 5.25 25.09 33.10
C ASP A 636 5.13 25.53 31.62
N ALA A 637 5.68 26.70 31.29
CA ALA A 637 5.67 27.28 29.94
C ALA A 637 6.43 26.44 28.89
N ARG A 638 7.18 25.41 29.32
CA ARG A 638 7.80 24.44 28.40
C ARG A 638 6.83 23.39 27.91
N GLY A 639 5.75 23.09 28.64
CA GLY A 639 4.83 22.01 28.34
C GLY A 639 3.38 22.46 28.23
N LEU A 640 2.56 22.15 29.24
CA LEU A 640 1.12 22.38 29.28
C LEU A 640 0.74 23.85 29.06
N HIS A 641 1.57 24.79 29.51
CA HIS A 641 1.36 26.23 29.35
C HIS A 641 2.24 26.86 28.27
N ASN A 642 2.72 26.05 27.32
CA ASN A 642 3.50 26.57 26.19
C ASN A 642 2.66 27.58 25.38
N PRO A 643 3.23 28.70 24.91
CA PRO A 643 2.49 29.68 24.11
C PRO A 643 1.94 29.11 22.80
N GLU A 644 2.60 28.12 22.21
CA GLU A 644 2.24 27.52 20.93
C GLU A 644 1.20 26.41 21.06
N SER A 645 0.11 26.52 20.30
CA SER A 645 -1.03 25.59 20.39
C SER A 645 -0.69 24.16 20.00
N ASN A 646 0.06 23.97 18.90
CA ASN A 646 0.46 22.66 18.38
C ASN A 646 1.31 21.89 19.40
N MET A 647 2.25 22.59 20.03
CA MET A 647 3.10 22.03 21.07
C MET A 647 2.28 21.63 22.30
N ARG A 648 1.38 22.51 22.79
CA ARG A 648 0.46 22.17 23.89
C ARG A 648 -0.38 20.93 23.59
N ALA A 649 -0.96 20.86 22.40
CA ALA A 649 -1.81 19.76 21.97
C ALA A 649 -1.10 18.41 22.12
N ARG A 650 0.16 18.30 21.67
CA ARG A 650 0.95 17.08 21.84
C ARG A 650 1.33 16.82 23.30
N VAL A 651 1.72 17.85 24.06
CA VAL A 651 2.10 17.68 25.47
C VAL A 651 0.91 17.26 26.33
N PHE A 652 -0.33 17.67 26.01
CA PHE A 652 -1.53 17.21 26.72
C PHE A 652 -1.64 15.68 26.73
N TYR A 653 -1.43 15.05 25.57
CA TYR A 653 -1.38 13.59 25.44
C TYR A 653 -0.20 12.98 26.21
N LEU A 654 1.00 13.52 26.07
CA LEU A 654 2.21 12.98 26.70
C LEU A 654 2.12 13.07 28.23
N PHE A 655 1.61 14.17 28.77
CA PHE A 655 1.35 14.35 30.19
C PHE A 655 0.31 13.35 30.71
N GLN A 656 -0.82 13.21 30.00
CA GLN A 656 -1.84 12.23 30.35
C GLN A 656 -1.28 10.81 30.41
N ARG A 657 -0.48 10.44 29.41
CA ARG A 657 0.18 9.14 29.34
C ARG A 657 1.14 8.94 30.53
N PHE A 658 1.99 9.93 30.81
CA PHE A 658 2.93 9.90 31.92
C PHE A 658 2.21 9.70 33.26
N ILE A 659 1.19 10.53 33.55
CA ILE A 659 0.38 10.43 34.77
C ILE A 659 -0.31 9.06 34.87
N ARG A 660 -0.85 8.53 33.76
CA ARG A 660 -1.52 7.22 33.75
C ARG A 660 -0.56 6.07 34.07
N GLU A 661 0.64 6.09 33.50
CA GLU A 661 1.65 5.03 33.68
C GLU A 661 2.27 5.02 35.09
N ASP A 662 2.47 6.21 35.68
CA ASP A 662 3.13 6.41 36.98
C ASP A 662 2.19 6.82 38.12
N ARG A 663 0.88 6.69 37.92
CA ARG A 663 -0.17 7.07 38.90
C ARG A 663 0.02 6.56 40.33
N ASN A 664 0.67 5.40 40.50
CA ASN A 664 0.92 4.82 41.83
C ASN A 664 2.11 5.45 42.56
N GLU A 665 2.98 6.15 41.83
CA GLU A 665 4.15 6.85 42.38
C GLU A 665 3.83 8.33 42.69
N ILE A 666 2.65 8.81 42.29
CA ILE A 666 2.14 10.15 42.58
C ILE A 666 1.44 10.13 43.94
N SER A 667 1.89 10.98 44.87
CA SER A 667 1.24 11.10 46.18
C SER A 667 -0.10 11.85 46.08
N PRO A 668 -1.06 11.61 46.99
CA PRO A 668 -2.31 12.37 47.04
C PRO A 668 -2.11 13.89 47.12
N GLU A 669 -1.09 14.35 47.84
CA GLU A 669 -0.76 15.77 47.97
C GLU A 669 -0.28 16.36 46.65
N LEU A 670 0.60 15.63 45.96
CA LEU A 670 1.07 16.02 44.63
C LEU A 670 -0.08 16.02 43.62
N ALA A 671 -0.99 15.04 43.68
CA ALA A 671 -2.18 15.01 42.83
C ALA A 671 -3.03 16.27 42.99
N VAL A 672 -3.24 16.75 44.22
CA VAL A 672 -3.94 18.02 44.48
C VAL A 672 -3.19 19.21 43.88
N SER A 673 -1.87 19.29 44.07
CA SER A 673 -1.06 20.38 43.48
C SER A 673 -1.09 20.40 41.95
N LEU A 674 -1.05 19.22 41.31
CA LEU A 674 -1.16 19.10 39.85
C LEU A 674 -2.54 19.54 39.34
N ILE A 675 -3.62 19.16 40.03
CA ILE A 675 -4.99 19.60 39.68
C ILE A 675 -5.11 21.12 39.74
N GLU A 676 -4.63 21.75 40.81
CA GLU A 676 -4.65 23.21 40.93
C GLU A 676 -3.77 23.89 39.89
N GLY A 677 -2.61 23.29 39.55
CA GLY A 677 -1.69 23.83 38.56
C GLY A 677 -2.18 23.78 37.11
N MET A 678 -3.19 22.95 36.79
CA MET A 678 -3.78 22.84 35.44
C MET A 678 -5.22 23.35 35.38
N ARG A 679 -5.68 24.08 36.40
CA ARG A 679 -7.08 24.45 36.57
C ARG A 679 -7.57 25.42 35.49
N ASP A 680 -6.72 26.33 35.05
CA ASP A 680 -6.96 27.25 33.94
C ASP A 680 -7.17 26.52 32.60
N LEU A 681 -6.51 25.36 32.42
CA LEU A 681 -6.61 24.50 31.25
C LEU A 681 -7.90 23.65 31.21
N LEU A 682 -8.71 23.64 32.28
CA LEU A 682 -9.99 22.91 32.34
C LEU A 682 -11.18 23.75 31.84
N THR A 683 -10.91 24.93 31.28
CA THR A 683 -11.95 25.80 30.70
C THR A 683 -12.20 25.41 29.24
N VAL A 684 -13.43 25.02 28.91
CA VAL A 684 -13.80 24.68 27.54
C VAL A 684 -13.93 25.96 26.72
N GLN A 685 -13.13 26.12 25.68
CA GLN A 685 -13.25 27.22 24.71
C GLN A 685 -13.72 26.64 23.37
N VAL A 686 -14.52 27.42 22.64
CA VAL A 686 -15.00 27.04 21.31
C VAL A 686 -14.29 27.92 20.30
N GLU A 687 -13.52 27.28 19.43
CA GLU A 687 -12.90 27.91 18.26
C GLU A 687 -13.69 27.46 17.02
N LEU A 688 -13.98 28.40 16.12
CA LEU A 688 -14.67 28.09 14.86
C LEU A 688 -13.63 28.02 13.75
N PRO A 689 -13.63 26.96 12.92
CA PRO A 689 -12.73 26.87 11.77
C PRO A 689 -13.12 27.86 10.68
N GLU A 690 -12.17 28.17 9.81
CA GLU A 690 -12.44 28.82 8.53
C GLU A 690 -13.11 27.81 7.58
N ILE A 691 -14.14 28.25 6.85
CA ILE A 691 -14.99 27.35 6.08
C ILE A 691 -14.95 27.71 4.60
N GLU A 692 -14.84 26.69 3.74
CA GLU A 692 -14.97 26.81 2.29
C GLU A 692 -16.45 26.91 1.86
N GLU A 693 -16.72 27.52 0.69
CA GLU A 693 -18.10 27.68 0.19
C GLU A 693 -18.84 26.34 0.06
N GLY A 694 -19.91 26.16 0.84
CA GLY A 694 -20.80 25.00 0.76
C GLY A 694 -20.66 23.97 1.88
N GLN A 695 -19.69 24.11 2.79
CA GLN A 695 -19.59 23.23 3.97
C GLN A 695 -20.47 23.69 5.13
N ASP A 696 -20.92 22.74 5.94
CA ASP A 696 -21.66 23.02 7.17
C ASP A 696 -20.69 23.43 8.30
N LEU A 697 -20.64 24.72 8.64
CA LEU A 697 -20.68 25.22 10.04
C LEU A 697 -20.27 24.19 11.09
N LEU A 698 -21.29 23.45 11.52
CA LEU A 698 -21.25 22.64 12.72
C LEU A 698 -20.44 21.36 12.51
N SER A 699 -20.57 20.73 11.34
CA SER A 699 -19.86 19.49 11.00
C SER A 699 -18.35 19.72 10.87
N GLU A 700 -17.94 20.83 10.26
CA GLU A 700 -16.52 21.17 10.11
C GLU A 700 -15.87 21.51 11.46
N ALA A 701 -16.56 22.27 12.31
CA ALA A 701 -16.08 22.63 13.64
C ALA A 701 -15.87 21.42 14.59
N ILE A 702 -16.53 20.30 14.32
CA ILE A 702 -16.37 19.06 15.09
C ILE A 702 -15.28 18.18 14.48
N THR A 703 -15.14 18.19 13.16
CA THR A 703 -14.10 17.46 12.45
C THR A 703 -12.72 18.06 12.74
N ASN A 704 -12.65 19.39 12.85
CA ASN A 704 -11.45 20.16 13.15
C ASN A 704 -11.65 21.05 14.39
N PRO A 705 -11.76 20.46 15.60
CA PRO A 705 -12.10 21.21 16.82
C PRO A 705 -10.91 21.97 17.43
N GLY A 706 -9.84 22.17 16.66
CA GLY A 706 -8.61 22.82 17.11
C GLY A 706 -7.96 22.10 18.29
N ILE A 707 -7.62 22.86 19.35
CA ILE A 707 -6.96 22.31 20.54
C ILE A 707 -7.88 21.44 21.41
N PHE A 708 -9.20 21.51 21.22
CA PHE A 708 -10.17 20.89 22.14
C PHE A 708 -10.03 19.36 22.22
N ASP A 709 -9.83 18.68 21.10
CA ASP A 709 -9.62 17.22 21.09
C ASP A 709 -8.41 16.80 21.92
N SER A 710 -7.36 17.61 21.88
CA SER A 710 -6.18 17.41 22.73
C SER A 710 -6.48 17.77 24.18
N GLN A 711 -7.31 18.78 24.45
CA GLN A 711 -7.73 19.18 25.80
C GLN A 711 -8.49 18.05 26.52
N LEU A 712 -9.16 17.14 25.80
CA LEU A 712 -9.80 15.96 26.38
C LEU A 712 -8.83 15.10 27.21
N TYR A 713 -7.54 15.07 26.85
CA TYR A 713 -6.51 14.38 27.65
C TYR A 713 -6.30 15.02 29.03
N ILE A 714 -6.48 16.33 29.15
CA ILE A 714 -6.38 17.05 30.44
C ILE A 714 -7.60 16.75 31.32
N PHE A 715 -8.80 16.68 30.74
CA PHE A 715 -10.00 16.23 31.46
C PHE A 715 -9.87 14.77 31.95
N GLU A 716 -9.32 13.88 31.11
CA GLU A 716 -9.00 12.50 31.54
C GLU A 716 -7.96 12.48 32.66
N THR A 717 -6.93 13.32 32.58
CA THR A 717 -5.88 13.44 33.60
C THR A 717 -6.44 13.93 34.93
N ALA A 718 -7.33 14.91 34.91
CA ALA A 718 -8.08 15.35 36.09
C ALA A 718 -8.83 14.18 36.74
N GLY A 719 -9.53 13.36 35.96
CA GLY A 719 -10.19 12.14 36.46
C GLY A 719 -9.21 11.16 37.11
N ILE A 720 -8.06 10.90 36.47
CA ILE A 720 -7.01 10.01 37.00
C ILE A 720 -6.50 10.53 38.35
N LEU A 721 -6.16 11.81 38.44
CA LEU A 721 -5.61 12.42 39.66
C LEU A 721 -6.63 12.42 40.80
N VAL A 722 -7.90 12.73 40.53
CA VAL A 722 -8.98 12.65 41.54
C VAL A 722 -9.16 11.21 42.03
N SER A 723 -9.04 10.22 41.14
CA SER A 723 -9.16 8.80 41.51
C SER A 723 -8.11 8.34 42.53
N LEU A 724 -6.96 9.01 42.61
CA LEU A 724 -5.91 8.73 43.61
C LEU A 724 -6.32 9.10 45.04
N LEU A 725 -7.36 9.94 45.19
CA LEU A 725 -7.91 10.36 46.49
C LEU A 725 -8.93 9.36 47.06
N TYR A 726 -9.04 8.15 46.50
CA TYR A 726 -10.05 7.13 46.89
C TYR A 726 -10.04 6.77 48.38
N LYS A 727 -8.91 6.92 49.08
CA LYS A 727 -8.80 6.67 50.53
C LYS A 727 -9.55 7.70 51.38
N THR A 728 -9.88 8.86 50.81
CA THR A 728 -10.58 9.96 51.46
C THR A 728 -11.82 10.33 50.63
N PRO A 729 -12.90 9.50 50.63
CA PRO A 729 -14.02 9.66 49.69
C PRO A 729 -14.68 11.03 49.71
N GLY A 730 -14.77 11.69 50.87
CA GLY A 730 -15.30 13.04 50.98
C GLY A 730 -14.44 14.08 50.25
N GLN A 731 -13.11 13.95 50.34
CA GLN A 731 -12.17 14.83 49.62
C GLN A 731 -12.22 14.54 48.11
N ALA A 732 -12.23 13.26 47.71
CA ALA A 732 -12.38 12.87 46.30
C ALA A 732 -13.66 13.43 45.68
N SER A 733 -14.78 13.33 46.40
CA SER A 733 -16.08 13.88 45.96
C SER A 733 -16.05 15.40 45.85
N ALA A 734 -15.47 16.10 46.84
CA ALA A 734 -15.36 17.55 46.82
C ALA A 734 -14.50 18.06 45.65
N PHE A 735 -13.36 17.42 45.38
CA PHE A 735 -12.51 17.77 44.23
C PHE A 735 -13.20 17.45 42.90
N LEU A 736 -13.86 16.29 42.77
CA LEU A 736 -14.62 15.98 41.56
C LEU A 736 -15.71 17.03 41.30
N LEU A 737 -16.47 17.40 42.33
CA LEU A 737 -17.47 18.47 42.24
C LEU A 737 -16.85 19.81 41.86
N SER A 738 -15.65 20.13 42.37
CA SER A 738 -14.98 21.39 42.03
C SER A 738 -14.57 21.51 40.55
N ILE A 739 -14.45 20.38 39.85
CA ILE A 739 -14.12 20.30 38.41
C ILE A 739 -15.40 20.22 37.57
N VAL A 740 -16.35 19.40 38.00
CA VAL A 740 -17.58 19.09 37.25
C VAL A 740 -18.62 20.20 37.38
N LYS A 741 -18.75 20.84 38.55
CA LYS A 741 -19.79 21.85 38.78
C LYS A 741 -19.69 23.05 37.81
N PRO A 742 -18.51 23.66 37.57
CA PRO A 742 -18.40 24.71 36.55
C PRO A 742 -18.82 24.24 35.16
N LEU A 743 -18.49 23.01 34.78
CA LEU A 743 -18.90 22.42 33.51
C LEU A 743 -20.43 22.24 33.43
N LEU A 744 -21.07 21.78 34.50
CA LEU A 744 -22.54 21.63 34.55
C LEU A 744 -23.27 22.98 34.53
N GLU A 745 -22.71 24.01 35.17
CA GLU A 745 -23.23 25.38 35.11
C GLU A 745 -23.14 25.95 33.69
N ASP A 746 -21.98 25.80 33.05
CA ASP A 746 -21.76 26.18 31.64
C ASP A 746 -22.67 25.39 30.69
N LEU A 747 -22.91 24.09 30.97
CA LEU A 747 -23.78 23.22 30.18
C LEU A 747 -25.22 23.72 30.22
N SER A 748 -25.71 24.05 31.42
CA SER A 748 -27.06 24.59 31.64
C SER A 748 -27.23 25.95 30.97
N ALA A 749 -26.25 26.85 31.11
CA ALA A 749 -26.28 28.17 30.48
C ALA A 749 -26.26 28.07 28.94
N SER A 750 -25.42 27.18 28.39
CA SER A 750 -25.31 26.97 26.94
C SER A 750 -26.57 26.32 26.37
N LEU A 751 -27.16 25.35 27.08
CA LEU A 751 -28.43 24.73 26.70
C LEU A 751 -29.56 25.78 26.61
N GLN A 752 -29.65 26.69 27.57
CA GLN A 752 -30.64 27.77 27.55
C GLN A 752 -30.41 28.80 26.43
N ALA A 753 -29.17 28.92 25.95
CA ALA A 753 -28.81 29.81 24.86
C ALA A 753 -29.19 29.26 23.47
N VAL A 754 -29.37 27.95 23.33
CA VAL A 754 -29.81 27.32 22.07
C VAL A 754 -31.31 27.59 21.86
N LYS A 755 -31.63 28.35 20.81
CA LYS A 755 -33.01 28.67 20.40
C LYS A 755 -33.34 28.08 19.03
N GLY A 756 -32.35 27.73 18.23
CA GLY A 756 -32.52 27.05 16.95
C GLY A 756 -31.21 26.53 16.37
N ALA A 757 -31.28 25.99 15.15
CA ALA A 757 -30.15 25.36 14.47
C ALA A 757 -29.00 26.33 14.07
N GLY A 758 -29.27 27.65 14.06
CA GLY A 758 -28.25 28.67 13.77
C GLY A 758 -27.33 29.00 14.95
N ASP A 759 -27.61 28.49 16.15
CA ASP A 759 -26.83 28.78 17.37
C ASP A 759 -25.62 27.84 17.49
N VAL A 760 -24.76 27.83 16.45
CA VAL A 760 -23.63 26.89 16.31
C VAL A 760 -22.70 26.91 17.52
N VAL A 761 -22.33 28.09 18.03
CA VAL A 761 -21.41 28.21 19.17
C VAL A 761 -21.99 27.60 20.47
N PRO A 762 -23.22 27.95 20.91
CA PRO A 762 -23.87 27.26 22.03
C PRO A 762 -23.97 25.74 21.84
N ILE A 763 -24.31 25.26 20.62
CA ILE A 763 -24.40 23.83 20.32
C ILE A 763 -23.03 23.15 20.48
N LEU A 764 -21.97 23.74 19.91
CA LEU A 764 -20.60 23.24 20.06
C LEU A 764 -20.12 23.26 21.51
N LYS A 765 -20.47 24.30 22.26
CA LYS A 765 -20.13 24.38 23.69
C LYS A 765 -20.81 23.26 24.48
N VAL A 766 -22.09 22.98 24.23
CA VAL A 766 -22.79 21.81 24.82
C VAL A 766 -22.08 20.51 24.43
N HIS A 767 -21.77 20.33 23.14
CA HIS A 767 -21.03 19.16 22.63
C HIS A 767 -19.70 18.96 23.37
N HIS A 768 -18.86 19.99 23.42
CA HIS A 768 -17.55 19.95 24.08
C HIS A 768 -17.66 19.64 25.58
N ILE A 769 -18.64 20.22 26.28
CA ILE A 769 -18.83 19.93 27.71
C ILE A 769 -19.24 18.48 27.95
N ILE A 770 -20.15 17.92 27.13
CA ILE A 770 -20.53 16.50 27.22
C ILE A 770 -19.29 15.60 27.02
N MET A 771 -18.47 15.92 26.01
CA MET A 771 -17.21 15.21 25.74
C MET A 771 -16.22 15.31 26.91
N ALA A 772 -16.06 16.49 27.51
CA ALA A 772 -15.20 16.73 28.66
C ALA A 772 -15.65 15.91 29.88
N LEU A 773 -16.95 15.96 30.23
CA LEU A 773 -17.55 15.18 31.33
C LEU A 773 -17.34 13.67 31.13
N GLY A 774 -17.51 13.18 29.89
CA GLY A 774 -17.20 11.79 29.54
C GLY A 774 -15.75 11.41 29.78
N ASN A 775 -14.79 12.28 29.43
CA ASN A 775 -13.37 12.02 29.64
C ASN A 775 -12.93 12.12 31.11
N VAL A 776 -13.53 13.01 31.91
CA VAL A 776 -13.35 13.00 33.37
C VAL A 776 -13.73 11.63 33.94
N ALA A 777 -14.87 11.07 33.51
CA ALA A 777 -15.29 9.74 33.95
C ALA A 777 -14.32 8.63 33.52
N LYS A 778 -13.81 8.68 32.28
CA LYS A 778 -12.81 7.74 31.75
C LYS A 778 -11.51 7.71 32.55
N GLY A 779 -11.15 8.83 33.20
CA GLY A 779 -9.96 8.89 34.05
C GLY A 779 -10.02 7.98 35.29
N PHE A 780 -11.22 7.58 35.71
CA PHE A 780 -11.40 6.67 36.84
C PHE A 780 -11.19 5.20 36.43
N PRO A 781 -10.82 4.32 37.37
CA PRO A 781 -10.77 2.88 37.11
C PRO A 781 -12.14 2.31 36.69
N ASP A 782 -12.11 1.35 35.76
CA ASP A 782 -13.29 0.57 35.37
C ASP A 782 -13.96 -0.09 36.59
N TYR A 783 -15.30 -0.14 36.58
CA TYR A 783 -16.09 -0.85 37.55
C TYR A 783 -15.75 -2.35 37.51
N PRO A 784 -15.33 -2.96 38.63
CA PRO A 784 -14.91 -4.35 38.62
C PRO A 784 -16.11 -5.31 38.59
N SER A 785 -16.02 -6.36 37.78
CA SER A 785 -17.00 -7.45 37.74
C SER A 785 -16.27 -8.81 37.72
N PRO A 786 -16.33 -9.63 38.80
CA PRO A 786 -17.05 -9.39 40.07
C PRO A 786 -16.38 -8.33 40.95
N VAL A 787 -17.16 -7.71 41.84
CA VAL A 787 -16.67 -6.68 42.78
C VAL A 787 -15.82 -7.32 43.88
N PRO A 788 -14.54 -6.92 44.08
CA PRO A 788 -13.69 -7.45 45.14
C PRO A 788 -14.14 -7.04 46.55
N GLU A 789 -13.84 -7.87 47.55
CA GLU A 789 -14.04 -7.50 48.96
C GLU A 789 -13.24 -6.25 49.34
N GLY A 790 -13.90 -5.27 49.97
CA GLY A 790 -13.27 -4.01 50.37
C GLY A 790 -13.10 -2.97 49.24
N TYR A 791 -13.74 -3.16 48.08
CA TYR A 791 -13.73 -2.17 47.00
C TYR A 791 -14.38 -0.85 47.44
N ILE A 792 -13.62 0.25 47.33
CA ILE A 792 -14.11 1.61 47.59
C ILE A 792 -14.64 2.14 46.26
N SER A 793 -15.95 2.40 46.22
CA SER A 793 -16.59 2.95 45.04
C SER A 793 -16.13 4.39 44.78
N PRO A 794 -16.02 4.80 43.51
CA PRO A 794 -15.84 6.21 43.17
C PRO A 794 -17.06 7.05 43.62
N PRO A 795 -17.03 8.38 43.53
CA PRO A 795 -18.17 9.24 43.87
C PRO A 795 -19.39 9.03 42.93
N LEU A 796 -20.13 7.94 43.12
CA LEU A 796 -21.22 7.48 42.24
C LEU A 796 -22.38 8.48 42.16
N GLU A 797 -22.66 9.22 43.23
CA GLU A 797 -23.70 10.26 43.25
C GLU A 797 -23.38 11.36 42.23
N VAL A 798 -22.14 11.85 42.22
CA VAL A 798 -21.69 12.88 41.27
C VAL A 798 -21.76 12.38 39.83
N PHE A 799 -21.36 11.13 39.56
CA PHE A 799 -21.50 10.56 38.21
C PHE A 799 -22.95 10.34 37.78
N THR A 800 -23.85 10.07 38.73
CA THR A 800 -25.28 9.97 38.45
C THR A 800 -25.85 11.35 38.10
N GLU A 801 -25.46 12.41 38.82
CA GLU A 801 -25.82 13.79 38.48
C GLU A 801 -25.32 14.20 37.08
N ILE A 802 -24.07 13.84 36.74
CA ILE A 802 -23.51 14.07 35.39
C ILE A 802 -24.34 13.34 34.33
N ALA A 803 -24.61 12.05 34.51
CA ALA A 803 -25.37 11.25 33.54
C ALA A 803 -26.80 11.79 33.34
N GLN A 804 -27.44 12.23 34.43
CA GLN A 804 -28.76 12.87 34.37
C GLN A 804 -28.71 14.20 33.63
N ALA A 805 -27.72 15.06 33.91
CA ALA A 805 -27.58 16.34 33.21
C ALA A 805 -27.36 16.16 31.70
N ILE A 806 -26.51 15.20 31.29
CA ILE A 806 -26.30 14.87 29.87
C ILE A 806 -27.59 14.35 29.24
N LEU A 807 -28.35 13.49 29.94
CA LEU A 807 -29.62 12.98 29.44
C LEU A 807 -30.66 14.11 29.24
N VAL A 808 -30.73 15.07 30.16
CA VAL A 808 -31.60 16.26 30.01
C VAL A 808 -31.20 17.10 28.79
N CYS A 809 -29.89 17.28 28.56
CA CYS A 809 -29.41 17.96 27.35
C CYS A 809 -29.81 17.19 26.08
N LEU A 810 -29.64 15.86 26.08
CA LEU A 810 -30.07 15.02 24.97
C LEU A 810 -31.58 15.14 24.74
N GLU A 811 -32.41 15.08 25.78
CA GLU A 811 -33.87 15.22 25.67
C GLU A 811 -34.28 16.54 25.01
N ALA A 812 -33.59 17.63 25.33
CA ALA A 812 -33.85 18.95 24.77
C ALA A 812 -33.25 19.17 23.36
N MET A 813 -32.17 18.46 23.02
CA MET A 813 -31.37 18.68 21.81
C MET A 813 -31.23 17.43 20.92
N ASN A 814 -32.10 16.43 21.07
CA ASN A 814 -32.04 15.16 20.33
C ASN A 814 -32.16 15.30 18.81
N ILE A 815 -32.54 16.48 18.29
CA ILE A 815 -32.57 16.79 16.85
C ILE A 815 -31.14 16.89 16.27
N PHE A 816 -30.17 17.33 17.07
CA PHE A 816 -28.79 17.51 16.61
C PHE A 816 -27.99 16.21 16.71
N LYS A 817 -27.58 15.66 15.57
CA LYS A 817 -26.73 14.46 15.48
C LYS A 817 -25.51 14.55 16.39
N VAL A 818 -24.82 15.68 16.36
CA VAL A 818 -23.59 15.93 17.11
C VAL A 818 -23.76 15.75 18.63
N ILE A 819 -24.94 16.10 19.17
CA ILE A 819 -25.26 15.91 20.58
C ILE A 819 -25.57 14.43 20.88
N ARG A 820 -26.24 13.73 19.95
CA ARG A 820 -26.44 12.27 20.06
C ARG A 820 -25.08 11.55 20.08
N ASP A 821 -24.15 11.94 19.22
CA ASP A 821 -22.78 11.41 19.13
C ASP A 821 -22.00 11.62 20.43
N ALA A 822 -21.93 12.85 20.91
CA ALA A 822 -21.27 13.17 22.19
C ALA A 822 -21.92 12.45 23.38
N THR A 823 -23.24 12.30 23.37
CA THR A 823 -23.95 11.59 24.44
C THR A 823 -23.61 10.10 24.44
N ARG A 824 -23.60 9.44 23.27
CA ARG A 824 -23.14 8.04 23.14
C ARG A 824 -21.70 7.89 23.65
N PHE A 825 -20.82 8.80 23.24
CA PHE A 825 -19.42 8.85 23.66
C PHE A 825 -19.27 8.97 25.19
N ALA A 826 -20.03 9.86 25.83
CA ALA A 826 -19.94 10.13 27.25
C ALA A 826 -20.54 9.00 28.08
N PHE A 827 -21.73 8.50 27.72
CA PHE A 827 -22.36 7.38 28.42
C PHE A 827 -21.51 6.10 28.35
N ALA A 828 -20.87 5.82 27.20
CA ALA A 828 -19.95 4.69 27.08
C ALA A 828 -18.83 4.71 28.14
N ARG A 829 -18.31 5.90 28.47
CA ARG A 829 -17.25 6.10 29.46
C ARG A 829 -17.79 6.11 30.90
N ILE A 830 -18.91 6.79 31.13
CA ILE A 830 -19.53 6.88 32.47
C ILE A 830 -19.98 5.49 32.95
N ILE A 831 -20.56 4.67 32.07
CA ILE A 831 -20.95 3.28 32.38
C ILE A 831 -19.71 2.44 32.72
N GLY A 832 -18.58 2.69 32.06
CA GLY A 832 -17.30 2.06 32.38
C GLY A 832 -16.93 2.21 33.85
N THR A 833 -17.13 3.40 34.42
CA THR A 833 -16.79 3.76 35.81
C THR A 833 -17.89 3.41 36.82
N THR A 834 -19.16 3.58 36.45
CA THR A 834 -20.32 3.44 37.36
C THR A 834 -20.95 2.05 37.37
N GLY A 835 -20.67 1.23 36.35
CA GLY A 835 -21.25 -0.11 36.21
C GLY A 835 -22.78 -0.09 36.18
N PRO A 836 -23.47 -0.98 36.94
CA PRO A 836 -24.91 -1.11 36.88
C PRO A 836 -25.70 0.04 37.56
N THR A 837 -25.01 0.98 38.22
CA THR A 837 -25.63 2.07 39.01
C THR A 837 -26.56 2.95 38.17
N ILE A 838 -26.21 3.21 36.90
CA ILE A 838 -26.97 4.10 36.01
C ILE A 838 -27.83 3.35 34.98
N THR A 839 -28.03 2.04 35.14
CA THR A 839 -28.78 1.21 34.17
C THR A 839 -30.22 1.70 33.97
N HIS A 840 -30.82 2.31 35.00
CA HIS A 840 -32.16 2.89 34.94
C HIS A 840 -32.27 4.07 33.94
N LEU A 841 -31.16 4.70 33.56
CA LEU A 841 -31.10 5.78 32.56
C LEU A 841 -30.97 5.26 31.12
N ILE A 842 -30.71 3.97 30.91
CA ILE A 842 -30.51 3.40 29.57
C ILE A 842 -31.79 3.40 28.72
N PRO A 843 -32.97 3.02 29.23
CA PRO A 843 -34.20 3.11 28.45
C PRO A 843 -34.54 4.53 27.93
N PRO A 844 -34.54 5.60 28.75
CA PRO A 844 -34.78 6.96 28.25
C PRO A 844 -33.64 7.44 27.34
N LEU A 845 -32.38 7.05 27.59
CA LEU A 845 -31.27 7.32 26.66
C LEU A 845 -31.55 6.72 25.27
N MET A 846 -31.95 5.45 25.20
CA MET A 846 -32.25 4.77 23.93
C MET A 846 -33.40 5.45 23.20
N ALA A 847 -34.47 5.80 23.92
CA ALA A 847 -35.63 6.46 23.34
C ALA A 847 -35.25 7.79 22.66
N ASN A 848 -34.40 8.59 23.31
CA ASN A 848 -33.96 9.88 22.77
C ASN A 848 -32.93 9.76 21.63
N LEU A 849 -32.01 8.79 21.70
CA LEU A 849 -31.08 8.54 20.60
C LEU A 849 -31.78 8.07 19.32
N LEU A 850 -32.87 7.32 19.46
CA LEU A 850 -33.63 6.76 18.33
C LEU A 850 -34.68 7.71 17.75
N ALA A 851 -35.05 8.79 18.46
CA ALA A 851 -36.13 9.69 18.06
C ALA A 851 -35.88 10.40 16.71
N HIS A 852 -34.64 10.83 16.47
CA HIS A 852 -34.21 11.55 15.25
C HIS A 852 -33.04 10.84 14.58
N PHE A 853 -33.02 9.51 14.63
CA PHE A 853 -31.92 8.69 14.16
C PHE A 853 -31.66 8.83 12.66
N GLU A 854 -30.41 9.07 12.29
CA GLU A 854 -29.96 9.16 10.90
C GLU A 854 -29.24 7.87 10.46
N PRO A 855 -29.32 7.47 9.18
CA PRO A 855 -28.59 6.30 8.67
C PRO A 855 -27.07 6.38 8.89
N SER A 856 -26.50 7.58 8.88
CA SER A 856 -25.07 7.83 9.12
C SER A 856 -24.63 7.48 10.54
N GLU A 857 -25.55 7.37 11.51
CA GLU A 857 -25.26 7.03 12.91
C GLU A 857 -25.31 5.52 13.19
N LEU A 858 -25.71 4.73 12.19
CA LEU A 858 -26.07 3.32 12.35
C LEU A 858 -24.91 2.45 12.83
N VAL A 859 -23.72 2.63 12.25
CA VAL A 859 -22.51 1.89 12.63
C VAL A 859 -22.11 2.20 14.06
N ASP A 860 -22.02 3.49 14.42
CA ASP A 860 -21.66 3.92 15.77
C ASP A 860 -22.67 3.47 16.81
N PHE A 861 -23.95 3.43 16.44
CA PHE A 861 -25.01 2.98 17.33
C PHE A 861 -24.86 1.49 17.63
N MET A 862 -24.65 0.65 16.61
CA MET A 862 -24.42 -0.78 16.80
C MET A 862 -23.16 -1.06 17.63
N ASN A 863 -22.09 -0.28 17.42
CA ASN A 863 -20.86 -0.38 18.21
C ASN A 863 -21.11 -0.01 19.68
N PHE A 864 -21.87 1.07 19.93
CA PHE A 864 -22.27 1.49 21.27
C PHE A 864 -23.11 0.41 21.98
N ILE A 865 -24.11 -0.15 21.30
CA ILE A 865 -24.91 -1.26 21.84
C ILE A 865 -24.04 -2.49 22.12
N GLY A 866 -23.10 -2.83 21.24
CA GLY A 866 -22.14 -3.91 21.45
C GLY A 866 -21.31 -3.73 22.72
N LEU A 867 -20.86 -2.51 23.02
CA LEU A 867 -20.16 -2.17 24.26
C LEU A 867 -21.07 -2.34 25.49
N LEU A 868 -22.32 -1.86 25.42
CA LEU A 868 -23.29 -2.02 26.50
C LEU A 868 -23.60 -3.48 26.79
N ILE A 869 -23.78 -4.31 25.75
CA ILE A 869 -23.95 -5.76 25.88
C ILE A 869 -22.79 -6.40 26.65
N HIS A 870 -21.55 -5.97 26.37
CA HIS A 870 -20.38 -6.51 27.05
C HIS A 870 -20.31 -6.09 28.52
N LYS A 871 -20.65 -4.84 28.84
CA LYS A 871 -20.53 -4.26 30.20
C LYS A 871 -21.72 -4.62 31.12
N LEU A 872 -22.94 -4.66 30.59
CA LEU A 872 -24.18 -4.83 31.36
C LEU A 872 -24.79 -6.25 31.25
N GLN A 873 -24.39 -7.04 30.24
CA GLN A 873 -24.82 -8.44 30.05
C GLN A 873 -26.35 -8.62 30.13
N ASP A 874 -26.86 -9.40 31.08
CA ASP A 874 -28.28 -9.76 31.23
C ASP A 874 -29.19 -8.53 31.42
N ASP A 875 -28.69 -7.44 31.99
CA ASP A 875 -29.45 -6.20 32.20
C ASP A 875 -29.89 -5.54 30.89
N MET A 876 -29.24 -5.86 29.77
CA MET A 876 -29.58 -5.35 28.43
C MET A 876 -30.64 -6.18 27.70
N PHE A 877 -31.04 -7.35 28.22
CA PHE A 877 -31.91 -8.28 27.50
C PHE A 877 -33.23 -7.64 27.05
N SER A 878 -33.92 -6.93 27.95
CA SER A 878 -35.23 -6.32 27.68
C SER A 878 -35.17 -5.20 26.63
N VAL A 879 -34.08 -4.44 26.61
CA VAL A 879 -33.86 -3.35 25.65
C VAL A 879 -33.54 -3.93 24.27
N LEU A 880 -32.67 -4.92 24.19
CA LEU A 880 -32.28 -5.56 22.93
C LEU A 880 -33.44 -6.34 22.29
N ASP A 881 -34.25 -7.00 23.10
CA ASP A 881 -35.43 -7.74 22.62
C ASP A 881 -36.38 -6.84 21.81
N GLN A 882 -36.51 -5.57 22.23
CA GLN A 882 -37.33 -4.59 21.53
C GLN A 882 -36.67 -4.03 20.25
N LEU A 883 -35.33 -4.00 20.22
CA LEU A 883 -34.53 -3.27 19.22
C LEU A 883 -34.08 -4.15 18.04
N ILE A 884 -33.73 -5.41 18.27
CA ILE A 884 -33.09 -6.27 17.25
C ILE A 884 -34.00 -6.54 16.05
N GLY A 885 -35.30 -6.79 16.27
CA GLY A 885 -36.26 -7.01 15.19
C GLY A 885 -36.34 -5.83 14.20
N PRO A 886 -36.66 -4.60 14.65
CA PRO A 886 -36.67 -3.41 13.78
C PRO A 886 -35.32 -3.17 13.08
N LEU A 887 -34.20 -3.35 13.80
CA LEU A 887 -32.86 -3.16 13.26
C LEU A 887 -32.55 -4.14 12.12
N ASN A 888 -32.89 -5.41 12.29
CA ASN A 888 -32.70 -6.46 11.28
C ASN A 888 -33.49 -6.15 9.99
N ALA A 889 -34.75 -5.73 10.14
CA ALA A 889 -35.59 -5.36 9.00
C ALA A 889 -35.02 -4.17 8.21
N HIS A 890 -34.56 -3.14 8.92
CA HIS A 890 -33.97 -1.94 8.31
C HIS A 890 -32.68 -2.27 7.55
N ILE A 891 -31.74 -2.98 8.19
CA ILE A 891 -30.43 -3.31 7.58
C ILE A 891 -30.61 -4.24 6.38
N THR A 892 -31.48 -5.25 6.48
CA THR A 892 -31.77 -6.13 5.35
C THR A 892 -32.35 -5.34 4.16
N GLY A 893 -33.21 -4.36 4.43
CA GLY A 893 -33.73 -3.45 3.40
C GLY A 893 -32.65 -2.59 2.74
N LEU A 894 -31.67 -2.10 3.51
CA LEU A 894 -30.52 -1.33 2.98
C LEU A 894 -29.59 -2.20 2.14
N LEU A 895 -29.31 -3.43 2.57
CA LEU A 895 -28.37 -4.33 1.87
C LEU A 895 -28.89 -4.82 0.51
N VAL A 896 -30.20 -4.77 0.27
CA VAL A 896 -30.83 -5.17 -0.99
C VAL A 896 -30.76 -4.07 -2.06
N GLN A 897 -30.55 -2.80 -1.67
CA GLN A 897 -30.48 -1.69 -2.62
C GLN A 897 -29.11 -1.65 -3.33
N PRO A 898 -29.05 -1.37 -4.64
CA PRO A 898 -27.79 -1.19 -5.34
C PRO A 898 -27.09 0.10 -4.87
N ALA A 899 -25.76 0.06 -4.74
CA ALA A 899 -24.97 1.24 -4.39
C ALA A 899 -24.87 2.20 -5.59
N ASN A 900 -24.97 3.51 -5.37
CA ASN A 900 -24.92 4.53 -6.44
C ASN A 900 -23.54 5.21 -6.54
N GLY A 901 -22.51 4.66 -5.89
CA GLY A 901 -21.14 5.17 -5.92
C GLY A 901 -20.22 4.43 -4.94
N THR A 902 -18.94 4.80 -4.93
CA THR A 902 -17.92 4.21 -4.05
C THR A 902 -18.23 4.45 -2.56
N ASP A 903 -18.71 5.65 -2.21
CA ASP A 903 -19.03 6.01 -0.83
C ASP A 903 -20.22 5.20 -0.28
N ASP A 904 -21.25 5.02 -1.11
CA ASP A 904 -22.40 4.17 -0.77
C ASP A 904 -21.95 2.70 -0.55
N GLU A 905 -21.03 2.21 -1.37
CA GLU A 905 -20.50 0.85 -1.26
C GLU A 905 -19.69 0.67 0.03
N LEU A 906 -18.85 1.65 0.40
CA LEU A 906 -18.11 1.66 1.66
C LEU A 906 -19.03 1.71 2.88
N ALA A 907 -19.99 2.64 2.90
CA ALA A 907 -20.94 2.77 4.00
C ALA A 907 -21.79 1.50 4.19
N ARG A 908 -22.16 0.85 3.09
CA ARG A 908 -22.88 -0.44 3.10
C ARG A 908 -21.99 -1.55 3.66
N ALA A 909 -20.72 -1.62 3.27
CA ALA A 909 -19.76 -2.60 3.78
C ALA A 909 -19.53 -2.44 5.29
N ASP A 910 -19.38 -1.20 5.77
CA ASP A 910 -19.20 -0.90 7.19
C ASP A 910 -20.46 -1.21 8.01
N THR A 911 -21.64 -0.85 7.51
CA THR A 911 -22.93 -1.20 8.13
C THR A 911 -23.07 -2.71 8.26
N LYS A 912 -22.79 -3.45 7.18
CA LYS A 912 -22.81 -4.92 7.16
C LYS A 912 -21.85 -5.49 8.20
N LYS A 913 -20.61 -5.01 8.25
CA LYS A 913 -19.58 -5.46 9.19
C LYS A 913 -19.98 -5.21 10.65
N ALA A 914 -20.47 -4.02 10.97
CA ALA A 914 -20.90 -3.66 12.33
C ALA A 914 -22.14 -4.46 12.76
N TYR A 915 -23.07 -4.72 11.84
CA TYR A 915 -24.23 -5.58 12.09
C TYR A 915 -23.84 -7.03 12.40
N LEU A 916 -22.98 -7.63 11.58
CA LEU A 916 -22.48 -8.98 11.81
C LEU A 916 -21.68 -9.09 13.11
N ALA A 917 -20.94 -8.05 13.48
CA ALA A 917 -20.24 -7.98 14.76
C ALA A 917 -21.22 -7.95 15.95
N LEU A 918 -22.28 -7.13 15.87
CA LEU A 918 -23.31 -7.04 16.91
C LEU A 918 -24.01 -8.39 17.13
N LEU A 919 -24.43 -9.07 16.06
CA LEU A 919 -25.08 -10.38 16.17
C LEU A 919 -24.17 -11.43 16.79
N ASN A 920 -22.89 -11.44 16.40
CA ASN A 920 -21.89 -12.31 17.01
C ASN A 920 -21.67 -11.99 18.50
N GLN A 921 -21.71 -10.71 18.88
CA GLN A 921 -21.57 -10.27 20.27
C GLN A 921 -22.74 -10.71 21.15
N ILE A 922 -23.98 -10.66 20.64
CA ILE A 922 -25.18 -11.15 21.33
C ILE A 922 -25.02 -12.63 21.70
N LEU A 923 -24.52 -13.46 20.76
CA LEU A 923 -24.26 -14.88 21.01
C LEU A 923 -23.14 -15.09 22.04
N THR A 924 -22.07 -14.29 22.00
CA THR A 924 -20.95 -14.41 22.96
C THR A 924 -21.37 -14.04 24.39
N SER A 925 -22.17 -12.99 24.54
CA SER A 925 -22.66 -12.53 25.84
C SER A 925 -23.80 -13.37 26.40
N LYS A 926 -24.11 -14.52 25.80
CA LYS A 926 -25.18 -15.46 26.21
C LYS A 926 -26.59 -14.88 26.14
N LEU A 927 -26.81 -13.88 25.30
CA LEU A 927 -28.11 -13.22 25.10
C LEU A 927 -28.89 -13.80 23.91
N GLN A 928 -28.58 -15.02 23.45
CA GLN A 928 -29.23 -15.67 22.31
C GLN A 928 -30.76 -15.78 22.43
N GLY A 929 -31.32 -15.73 23.65
CA GLY A 929 -32.76 -15.80 23.89
C GLY A 929 -33.55 -14.67 23.21
N ILE A 930 -32.88 -13.57 22.86
CA ILE A 930 -33.43 -12.46 22.08
C ILE A 930 -33.92 -12.93 20.70
N PHE A 931 -33.20 -13.85 20.06
CA PHE A 931 -33.55 -14.34 18.73
C PHE A 931 -34.77 -15.27 18.74
N THR A 932 -35.02 -15.93 19.89
CA THR A 932 -36.10 -16.91 20.07
C THR A 932 -37.30 -16.33 20.85
N SER A 933 -37.30 -15.03 21.13
CA SER A 933 -38.41 -14.37 21.84
C SER A 933 -39.68 -14.32 21.00
N GLU A 934 -40.84 -14.15 21.64
CA GLU A 934 -42.12 -14.02 20.94
C GLU A 934 -42.10 -12.88 19.89
N ARG A 935 -41.30 -11.84 20.11
CA ARG A 935 -41.18 -10.68 19.23
C ARG A 935 -40.32 -10.95 18.00
N ASN A 936 -39.22 -11.67 18.15
CA ASN A 936 -38.21 -11.79 17.09
C ASN A 936 -38.21 -13.17 16.39
N ASN A 937 -38.86 -14.19 16.96
CA ASN A 937 -38.85 -15.56 16.43
C ASN A 937 -39.31 -15.66 14.96
N THR A 938 -40.27 -14.81 14.54
CA THR A 938 -40.76 -14.79 13.14
C THR A 938 -39.71 -14.33 12.13
N GLN A 939 -38.66 -13.62 12.55
CA GLN A 939 -37.60 -13.11 11.68
C GLN A 939 -36.36 -14.00 11.65
N LEU A 940 -36.26 -14.99 12.56
CA LEU A 940 -35.07 -15.81 12.73
C LEU A 940 -34.73 -16.63 11.47
N GLU A 941 -35.73 -17.20 10.80
CA GLU A 941 -35.52 -17.96 9.56
C GLU A 941 -34.94 -17.07 8.45
N GLY A 942 -35.45 -15.85 8.30
CA GLY A 942 -34.93 -14.85 7.37
C GLY A 942 -33.48 -14.48 7.69
N LEU A 943 -33.14 -14.29 8.96
CA LEU A 943 -31.77 -14.00 9.40
C LEU A 943 -30.80 -15.14 9.04
N LEU A 944 -31.20 -16.40 9.29
CA LEU A 944 -30.38 -17.56 8.95
C LEU A 944 -30.18 -17.71 7.43
N ALA A 945 -31.20 -17.39 6.63
CA ALA A 945 -31.11 -17.37 5.17
C ALA A 945 -30.16 -16.27 4.67
N THR A 946 -30.25 -15.05 5.22
CA THR A 946 -29.31 -13.96 4.91
C THR A 946 -27.89 -14.35 5.25
N MET A 947 -27.64 -14.89 6.45
CA MET A 947 -26.30 -15.37 6.86
C MET A 947 -25.74 -16.40 5.89
N ARG A 948 -26.58 -17.30 5.38
CA ARG A 948 -26.16 -18.27 4.36
C ARG A 948 -25.77 -17.59 3.05
N GLN A 949 -26.56 -16.65 2.55
CA GLN A 949 -26.23 -15.89 1.33
C GLN A 949 -24.89 -15.15 1.46
N LEU A 950 -24.61 -14.60 2.65
CA LEU A 950 -23.33 -13.95 2.94
C LEU A 950 -22.14 -14.92 2.93
N VAL A 951 -22.36 -16.18 3.28
CA VAL A 951 -21.33 -17.22 3.18
C VAL A 951 -21.11 -17.61 1.71
N GLU A 952 -22.13 -17.58 0.86
CA GLU A 952 -22.03 -17.92 -0.58
C GLU A 952 -21.32 -16.83 -1.42
N ASP A 953 -21.27 -15.58 -0.94
CA ASP A 953 -20.65 -14.45 -1.63
C ASP A 953 -19.11 -14.45 -1.53
N VAL A 954 -18.46 -14.98 -2.58
CA VAL A 954 -16.98 -15.07 -2.69
C VAL A 954 -16.29 -13.71 -2.85
N SER A 955 -17.05 -12.64 -3.18
CA SER A 955 -16.49 -11.31 -3.34
C SER A 955 -16.21 -10.59 -2.00
N ASP A 956 -16.79 -11.06 -0.90
CA ASP A 956 -16.64 -10.46 0.43
C ASP A 956 -16.18 -11.49 1.50
N PRO A 957 -14.87 -11.80 1.54
CA PRO A 957 -14.32 -12.77 2.48
C PRO A 957 -14.51 -12.39 3.96
N ALA A 958 -14.60 -11.09 4.26
CA ALA A 958 -14.78 -10.60 5.63
C ALA A 958 -16.18 -10.96 6.16
N SER A 959 -17.23 -10.74 5.36
CA SER A 959 -18.59 -11.14 5.72
C SER A 959 -18.77 -12.66 5.74
N GLN A 960 -18.16 -13.40 4.80
CA GLN A 960 -18.16 -14.86 4.82
C GLN A 960 -17.64 -15.38 6.16
N LYS A 961 -16.49 -14.86 6.61
CA LYS A 961 -15.89 -15.24 7.88
C LYS A 961 -16.79 -14.90 9.08
N ALA A 962 -17.37 -13.70 9.11
CA ALA A 962 -18.24 -13.29 10.22
C ALA A 962 -19.53 -14.14 10.30
N ALA A 963 -20.13 -14.48 9.16
CA ALA A 963 -21.31 -15.34 9.08
C ALA A 963 -20.99 -16.81 9.41
N LEU A 964 -19.84 -17.33 8.98
CA LEU A 964 -19.36 -18.66 9.41
C LEU A 964 -19.11 -18.71 10.93
N SER A 965 -18.56 -17.65 11.51
CA SER A 965 -18.37 -17.55 12.97
C SER A 965 -19.72 -17.52 13.71
N PHE A 966 -20.70 -16.79 13.16
CA PHE A 966 -22.07 -16.75 13.66
C PHE A 966 -22.69 -18.15 13.66
N PHE A 967 -22.58 -18.90 12.55
CA PHE A 967 -23.05 -20.29 12.50
C PHE A 967 -22.31 -21.20 13.47
N GLY A 968 -20.98 -21.07 13.59
CA GLY A 968 -20.19 -21.84 14.55
C GLY A 968 -20.68 -21.66 15.99
N ARG A 969 -20.96 -20.42 16.40
CA ARG A 969 -21.53 -20.11 17.73
C ARG A 969 -22.98 -20.58 17.87
N SER A 970 -23.79 -20.41 16.83
CA SER A 970 -25.18 -20.88 16.81
C SER A 970 -25.25 -22.39 17.00
N VAL A 971 -24.31 -23.15 16.41
CA VAL A 971 -24.18 -24.60 16.63
C VAL A 971 -23.90 -24.91 18.10
N THR A 972 -22.97 -24.21 18.75
CA THR A 972 -22.65 -24.49 20.17
C THR A 972 -23.79 -24.18 21.12
N VAL A 973 -24.71 -23.29 20.73
CA VAL A 973 -25.82 -22.83 21.57
C VAL A 973 -27.08 -23.65 21.30
N TRP A 974 -27.52 -23.74 20.04
CA TRP A 974 -28.83 -24.30 19.67
C TRP A 974 -28.80 -25.77 19.26
N ALA A 975 -27.63 -26.33 18.91
CA ALA A 975 -27.52 -27.70 18.41
C ALA A 975 -27.09 -28.72 19.48
N GLN A 976 -27.04 -28.34 20.76
CA GLN A 976 -26.69 -29.25 21.85
C GLN A 976 -27.69 -30.41 21.94
N PRO A 977 -27.22 -31.67 22.12
CA PRO A 977 -28.12 -32.81 22.30
C PRO A 977 -28.92 -32.65 23.60
N ALA A 978 -30.21 -32.97 23.58
CA ALA A 978 -31.07 -32.88 24.76
C ALA A 978 -30.63 -33.90 25.82
N VAL A 979 -29.96 -33.43 26.89
CA VAL A 979 -29.57 -34.28 28.02
C VAL A 979 -30.70 -34.25 29.05
N ASN A 980 -31.39 -35.39 29.22
CA ASN A 980 -32.29 -35.72 30.32
C ASN A 980 -33.14 -34.56 30.90
N GLY A 981 -34.06 -33.98 30.12
CA GLY A 981 -35.19 -33.22 30.65
C GLY A 981 -34.87 -31.95 31.45
N ASP A 982 -33.63 -31.45 31.45
CA ASP A 982 -33.31 -30.16 32.04
C ASP A 982 -33.87 -29.04 31.16
N ALA A 983 -34.88 -28.33 31.69
CA ALA A 983 -35.57 -27.20 31.06
C ALA A 983 -34.67 -25.98 30.75
N GLN A 984 -33.35 -26.11 30.92
CA GLN A 984 -32.35 -25.06 30.65
C GLN A 984 -31.58 -25.23 29.34
N THR A 985 -31.77 -26.31 28.57
CA THR A 985 -31.17 -26.43 27.23
C THR A 985 -32.00 -25.67 26.20
N GLN A 986 -31.51 -24.51 25.73
CA GLN A 986 -32.12 -23.69 24.69
C GLN A 986 -31.94 -24.33 23.29
N THR A 987 -32.51 -25.50 23.07
CA THR A 987 -32.50 -26.16 21.75
C THR A 987 -33.51 -25.50 20.82
N LEU A 988 -33.08 -25.11 19.60
CA LEU A 988 -33.96 -24.56 18.58
C LEU A 988 -34.53 -25.69 17.70
N PRO A 989 -35.86 -25.92 17.70
CA PRO A 989 -36.46 -27.00 16.90
C PRO A 989 -36.14 -26.86 15.41
N GLY A 990 -35.69 -27.94 14.76
CA GLY A 990 -35.37 -27.96 13.32
C GLY A 990 -33.99 -27.39 12.95
N PHE A 991 -33.25 -26.79 13.89
CA PHE A 991 -31.92 -26.22 13.60
C PHE A 991 -30.88 -27.29 13.20
N GLU A 992 -30.97 -28.49 13.77
CA GLU A 992 -30.13 -29.64 13.39
C GLU A 992 -30.25 -29.97 11.90
N ARG A 993 -31.48 -29.94 11.36
CA ARG A 993 -31.76 -30.18 9.94
C ARG A 993 -31.16 -29.08 9.09
N PHE A 994 -31.29 -27.82 9.51
CA PHE A 994 -30.69 -26.68 8.81
C PHE A 994 -29.16 -26.76 8.74
N ILE A 995 -28.49 -27.24 9.79
CA ILE A 995 -27.03 -27.45 9.77
C ILE A 995 -26.64 -28.46 8.68
N TYR A 996 -27.30 -29.62 8.66
CA TYR A 996 -26.96 -30.71 7.75
C TYR A 996 -27.39 -30.46 6.30
N GLU A 997 -28.56 -29.83 6.08
CA GLU A 997 -29.13 -29.64 4.74
C GLU A 997 -28.72 -28.31 4.08
N ALA A 998 -28.29 -27.30 4.84
CA ALA A 998 -27.95 -25.99 4.30
C ALA A 998 -26.51 -25.55 4.64
N VAL A 999 -26.14 -25.50 5.92
CA VAL A 999 -24.87 -24.88 6.34
C VAL A 999 -23.65 -25.66 5.86
N ILE A 1000 -23.62 -26.99 6.08
CA ILE A 1000 -22.50 -27.83 5.65
C ILE A 1000 -22.37 -27.86 4.11
N PRO A 1001 -23.44 -28.11 3.33
CA PRO A 1001 -23.37 -28.05 1.88
C PRO A 1001 -22.83 -26.72 1.34
N THR A 1002 -23.32 -25.59 1.87
CA THR A 1002 -22.84 -24.26 1.47
C THR A 1002 -21.34 -24.09 1.74
N ALA A 1003 -20.84 -24.55 2.88
CA ALA A 1003 -19.41 -24.46 3.21
C ALA A 1003 -18.50 -25.20 2.20
N PHE A 1004 -18.93 -26.34 1.66
CA PHE A 1004 -18.19 -27.09 0.62
C PHE A 1004 -18.42 -26.54 -0.79
N ALA A 1005 -19.61 -25.98 -1.08
CA ALA A 1005 -19.92 -25.38 -2.38
C ALA A 1005 -18.98 -24.21 -2.71
N ILE A 1006 -18.65 -23.39 -1.71
CA ILE A 1006 -17.72 -22.26 -1.85
C ILE A 1006 -16.34 -22.73 -2.30
N LEU A 1007 -15.83 -23.81 -1.68
CA LEU A 1007 -14.51 -24.38 -2.01
C LEU A 1007 -14.45 -24.91 -3.45
N SER A 1008 -15.61 -25.29 -3.99
CA SER A 1008 -15.78 -25.81 -5.35
C SER A 1008 -16.01 -24.70 -6.39
N SER A 1009 -16.17 -23.43 -5.98
CA SER A 1009 -16.38 -22.32 -6.89
C SER A 1009 -15.13 -22.03 -7.74
N PRO A 1010 -15.28 -21.75 -9.06
CA PRO A 1010 -14.17 -21.34 -9.91
C PRO A 1010 -13.55 -20.01 -9.47
N GLN A 1011 -14.33 -19.15 -8.81
CA GLN A 1011 -13.89 -17.85 -8.29
C GLN A 1011 -13.07 -17.97 -6.99
N TYR A 1012 -13.14 -19.11 -6.29
CA TYR A 1012 -12.40 -19.32 -5.05
C TYR A 1012 -10.90 -19.53 -5.33
N ASN A 1013 -10.05 -18.60 -4.86
CA ASN A 1013 -8.60 -18.68 -5.02
C ASN A 1013 -7.90 -18.97 -3.69
N ILE A 1014 -7.44 -20.20 -3.48
CA ILE A 1014 -6.73 -20.59 -2.24
C ILE A 1014 -5.35 -19.93 -2.07
N LYS A 1015 -4.78 -19.34 -3.13
CA LYS A 1015 -3.52 -18.58 -3.04
C LYS A 1015 -3.74 -17.19 -2.44
N ASP A 1016 -4.98 -16.71 -2.41
CA ASP A 1016 -5.35 -15.48 -1.72
C ASP A 1016 -5.34 -15.70 -0.19
N GLY A 1017 -4.62 -14.84 0.52
CA GLY A 1017 -4.53 -14.88 1.97
C GLY A 1017 -5.87 -14.69 2.67
N GLN A 1018 -6.79 -13.87 2.14
CA GLN A 1018 -8.11 -13.66 2.75
C GLN A 1018 -8.98 -14.92 2.62
N MET A 1019 -8.98 -15.53 1.44
CA MET A 1019 -9.71 -16.79 1.17
C MET A 1019 -9.18 -17.97 1.97
N LEU A 1020 -7.89 -17.98 2.27
CA LEU A 1020 -7.29 -18.94 3.21
C LEU A 1020 -7.85 -18.75 4.64
N THR A 1021 -8.16 -17.53 5.07
CA THR A 1021 -8.80 -17.32 6.38
C THR A 1021 -10.23 -17.81 6.42
N VAL A 1022 -10.99 -17.66 5.33
CA VAL A 1022 -12.34 -18.25 5.19
C VAL A 1022 -12.28 -19.76 5.30
N LEU A 1023 -11.30 -20.40 4.65
CA LEU A 1023 -11.07 -21.85 4.76
C LEU A 1023 -10.81 -22.28 6.21
N HIS A 1024 -10.03 -21.50 6.96
CA HIS A 1024 -9.77 -21.79 8.37
C HIS A 1024 -11.04 -21.67 9.24
N GLU A 1025 -11.96 -20.78 8.88
CA GLU A 1025 -13.25 -20.63 9.58
C GLU A 1025 -14.21 -21.75 9.21
N ILE A 1026 -14.25 -22.19 7.94
CA ILE A 1026 -14.96 -23.41 7.53
C ILE A 1026 -14.43 -24.62 8.32
N ALA A 1027 -13.10 -24.78 8.39
CA ALA A 1027 -12.49 -25.85 9.18
C ALA A 1027 -12.94 -25.82 10.65
N HIS A 1028 -13.01 -24.63 11.23
CA HIS A 1028 -13.47 -24.43 12.59
C HIS A 1028 -14.96 -24.81 12.75
N LEU A 1029 -15.82 -24.36 11.84
CA LEU A 1029 -17.25 -24.71 11.82
C LEU A 1029 -17.46 -26.23 11.76
N LEU A 1030 -16.77 -26.93 10.85
CA LEU A 1030 -16.89 -28.38 10.72
C LEU A 1030 -16.48 -29.11 12.01
N GLN A 1031 -15.37 -28.69 12.64
CA GLN A 1031 -14.94 -29.25 13.92
C GLN A 1031 -15.94 -28.93 15.04
N THR A 1032 -16.52 -27.74 15.06
CA THR A 1032 -17.52 -27.33 16.05
C THR A 1032 -18.80 -28.16 15.92
N VAL A 1033 -19.27 -28.42 14.71
CA VAL A 1033 -20.42 -29.32 14.44
C VAL A 1033 -20.11 -30.72 14.95
N LEU A 1034 -18.94 -31.28 14.61
CA LEU A 1034 -18.56 -32.62 15.05
C LEU A 1034 -18.44 -32.72 16.57
N LYS A 1035 -17.82 -31.73 17.23
CA LYS A 1035 -17.69 -31.69 18.69
C LYS A 1035 -19.04 -31.57 19.40
N THR A 1036 -19.98 -30.82 18.82
CA THR A 1036 -21.28 -30.55 19.45
C THR A 1036 -22.25 -31.72 19.28
N ARG A 1037 -22.28 -32.37 18.11
CA ARG A 1037 -23.21 -33.47 17.79
C ARG A 1037 -22.63 -34.87 17.95
N GLY A 1038 -21.32 -34.99 18.13
CA GLY A 1038 -20.65 -36.28 18.38
C GLY A 1038 -20.82 -37.28 17.23
N GLU A 1039 -21.22 -38.51 17.57
CA GLU A 1039 -21.32 -39.62 16.61
C GLU A 1039 -22.33 -39.36 15.47
N GLU A 1040 -23.39 -38.60 15.72
CA GLU A 1040 -24.38 -38.26 14.70
C GLU A 1040 -23.75 -37.49 13.53
N ALA A 1041 -22.99 -36.43 13.82
CA ALA A 1041 -22.27 -35.68 12.80
C ALA A 1041 -21.19 -36.51 12.13
N PHE A 1042 -20.48 -37.36 12.88
CA PHE A 1042 -19.47 -38.27 12.33
C PHE A 1042 -20.09 -39.19 11.26
N ASN A 1043 -21.23 -39.82 11.58
CA ASN A 1043 -21.95 -40.69 10.67
C ASN A 1043 -22.53 -39.93 9.47
N PHE A 1044 -23.02 -38.71 9.67
CA PHE A 1044 -23.49 -37.86 8.57
C PHE A 1044 -22.36 -37.55 7.57
N PHE A 1045 -21.19 -37.11 8.04
CA PHE A 1045 -20.05 -36.84 7.16
C PHE A 1045 -19.58 -38.11 6.43
N GLY A 1046 -19.44 -39.22 7.15
CA GLY A 1046 -18.89 -40.46 6.60
C GLY A 1046 -19.82 -41.23 5.67
N ASN A 1047 -21.12 -41.31 6.00
CA ASN A 1047 -22.05 -42.21 5.32
C ASN A 1047 -23.11 -41.50 4.46
N VAL A 1048 -23.27 -40.18 4.59
CA VAL A 1048 -24.32 -39.43 3.89
C VAL A 1048 -23.74 -38.33 3.00
N PHE A 1049 -23.11 -37.31 3.59
CA PHE A 1049 -22.72 -36.12 2.87
C PHE A 1049 -21.55 -36.34 1.91
N LEU A 1050 -20.37 -36.77 2.38
CA LEU A 1050 -19.20 -36.94 1.51
C LEU A 1050 -19.40 -38.00 0.42
N PRO A 1051 -20.07 -39.15 0.69
CA PRO A 1051 -20.46 -40.09 -0.37
C PRO A 1051 -21.35 -39.45 -1.45
N SER A 1052 -22.32 -38.60 -1.07
CA SER A 1052 -23.19 -37.91 -2.03
C SER A 1052 -22.45 -36.94 -2.95
N GLN A 1053 -21.27 -36.46 -2.53
CA GLN A 1053 -20.39 -35.61 -3.33
C GLN A 1053 -19.41 -36.41 -4.21
N GLY A 1054 -19.51 -37.74 -4.22
CA GLY A 1054 -18.67 -38.61 -5.04
C GLY A 1054 -17.24 -38.82 -4.52
N TRP A 1055 -16.98 -38.60 -3.23
CA TRP A 1055 -15.64 -38.79 -2.66
C TRP A 1055 -15.24 -40.28 -2.58
N PRO A 1056 -13.96 -40.63 -2.83
CA PRO A 1056 -13.48 -42.00 -2.66
C PRO A 1056 -13.55 -42.47 -1.19
N ALA A 1057 -13.85 -43.76 -0.98
CA ALA A 1057 -14.03 -44.33 0.37
C ALA A 1057 -12.82 -44.10 1.29
N ASP A 1058 -11.59 -44.30 0.79
CA ASP A 1058 -10.36 -44.09 1.57
C ASP A 1058 -10.19 -42.62 1.99
N THR A 1059 -10.55 -41.68 1.11
CA THR A 1059 -10.50 -40.24 1.38
C THR A 1059 -11.55 -39.81 2.40
N ILE A 1060 -12.75 -40.41 2.34
CA ILE A 1060 -13.81 -40.17 3.32
C ILE A 1060 -13.36 -40.62 4.72
N VAL A 1061 -12.78 -41.82 4.82
CA VAL A 1061 -12.27 -42.35 6.10
C VAL A 1061 -11.14 -41.49 6.64
N ASP A 1062 -10.17 -41.10 5.81
CA ASP A 1062 -9.09 -40.20 6.23
C ASP A 1062 -9.65 -38.86 6.71
N PHE A 1063 -10.46 -38.18 5.89
CA PHE A 1063 -11.00 -36.86 6.23
C PHE A 1063 -11.81 -36.87 7.53
N THR A 1064 -12.74 -37.81 7.68
CA THR A 1064 -13.60 -37.91 8.88
C THR A 1064 -12.80 -38.26 10.13
N THR A 1065 -11.79 -39.12 10.03
CA THR A 1065 -10.87 -39.43 11.12
C THR A 1065 -10.04 -38.20 11.52
N LYS A 1066 -9.47 -37.48 10.54
CA LYS A 1066 -8.71 -36.26 10.80
C LYS A 1066 -9.58 -35.14 11.39
N LEU A 1067 -10.84 -35.01 10.96
CA LEU A 1067 -11.79 -34.05 11.51
C LEU A 1067 -12.08 -34.31 13.00
N ARG A 1068 -12.17 -35.58 13.40
CA ARG A 1068 -12.43 -36.00 14.78
C ARG A 1068 -11.19 -35.89 15.68
N ASP A 1069 -10.05 -36.36 15.20
CA ASP A 1069 -8.91 -36.67 16.06
C ASP A 1069 -7.81 -35.57 16.07
N LEU A 1070 -7.77 -34.69 15.06
CA LEU A 1070 -6.77 -33.62 15.03
C LEU A 1070 -7.16 -32.40 15.89
N GLU A 1071 -6.17 -31.89 16.61
CA GLU A 1071 -6.22 -30.55 17.23
C GLU A 1071 -6.53 -29.45 16.19
N PRO A 1072 -7.24 -28.37 16.55
CA PRO A 1072 -7.73 -27.36 15.59
C PRO A 1072 -6.66 -26.78 14.67
N LYS A 1073 -5.45 -26.55 15.17
CA LYS A 1073 -4.33 -26.02 14.38
C LYS A 1073 -3.82 -27.04 13.35
N ALA A 1074 -3.77 -28.32 13.74
CA ALA A 1074 -3.34 -29.39 12.85
C ALA A 1074 -4.40 -29.66 11.78
N PHE A 1075 -5.68 -29.66 12.14
CA PHE A 1075 -6.78 -29.84 11.20
C PHE A 1075 -6.85 -28.72 10.16
N ARG A 1076 -6.69 -27.45 10.56
CA ARG A 1076 -6.63 -26.31 9.62
C ARG A 1076 -5.53 -26.49 8.56
N LYS A 1077 -4.33 -26.92 8.99
CA LYS A 1077 -3.23 -27.19 8.06
C LYS A 1077 -3.57 -28.33 7.10
N TYR A 1078 -4.04 -29.46 7.63
CA TYR A 1078 -4.47 -30.61 6.84
C TYR A 1078 -5.54 -30.21 5.80
N PHE A 1079 -6.57 -29.48 6.22
CA PHE A 1079 -7.66 -29.08 5.33
C PHE A 1079 -7.19 -28.11 4.24
N ALA A 1080 -6.29 -27.19 4.55
CA ALA A 1080 -5.67 -26.31 3.56
C ALA A 1080 -4.84 -27.08 2.52
N ASP A 1081 -4.05 -28.05 2.98
CA ASP A 1081 -3.24 -28.89 2.08
C ASP A 1081 -4.16 -29.78 1.21
N PHE A 1082 -5.23 -30.32 1.80
CA PHE A 1082 -6.24 -31.12 1.11
C PHE A 1082 -6.94 -30.35 -0.02
N VAL A 1083 -7.44 -29.14 0.25
CA VAL A 1083 -8.10 -28.31 -0.77
C VAL A 1083 -7.12 -27.91 -1.87
N ARG A 1084 -5.85 -27.58 -1.54
CA ARG A 1084 -4.83 -27.30 -2.58
C ARG A 1084 -4.59 -28.50 -3.49
N ALA A 1085 -4.47 -29.70 -2.92
CA ALA A 1085 -4.27 -30.92 -3.70
C ALA A 1085 -5.45 -31.21 -4.64
N SER A 1086 -6.68 -31.00 -4.17
CA SER A 1086 -7.89 -31.23 -4.98
C SER A 1086 -8.03 -30.32 -6.20
N ARG A 1087 -7.35 -29.15 -6.21
CA ARG A 1087 -7.42 -28.15 -7.29
C ARG A 1087 -6.18 -28.09 -8.19
N ALA A 1088 -5.12 -28.83 -7.89
CA ALA A 1088 -3.88 -28.81 -8.68
C ALA A 1088 -4.03 -29.44 -10.09
N GLY A 1089 -5.19 -30.03 -10.40
CA GLY A 1089 -5.51 -30.64 -11.70
C GLY A 1089 -6.50 -29.86 -12.58
N SER A 1090 -6.86 -28.62 -12.24
CA SER A 1090 -7.74 -27.74 -13.03
C SER A 1090 -6.99 -26.60 -13.71
#